data_AF-A0A3D1KTU9-F1
#
_entry.id   AF-A0A3D1KTU9-F1
#
_cell.length_a   1.000
_cell.length_b   1.000
_cell.length_c   1.000
_cell.angle_alpha   90.00
_cell.angle_beta   90.00
_cell.angle_gamma   90.00
#
_symmetry.space_group_name_H-M   'P 1'
#
loop_
_entity.id
_entity.type
_entity.pdbx_description
1 polymer ?
#
loop_
_entity_poly.entity_id
_entity_poly.type
_entity_poly.pdbx_seq_one_letter_code
_entity_poly.pdbx_strand_id
1 'polypeptide(L)'
;MANNNQDSLFKAFGLFIEAFRPYVVSLLMEKEGDKWSALYVKCLSYDQTERWNTGLKNGSTPETLIDYPHLKSFAYTFKDLLRKDFQKNTASLTNWLGEIVQLRNEIAHFSDEINEDEATKVWIHMKTIAKTIGMPELEEELKKIQNSEEIKSIEKIEVFEAEQVFTGKLKPWFQIAQPHFDIRQGRLDESVFAANLAEVALGNGREIYKDPNTFFSKTYFTAGLKSVAKTVIKGLNGKEDSENRVISLQTGFGGGKTHTLISIYHLCNWGKKAAESSFTKELLKYTGVPEFDKANIAVFTNTTNDVANGRMTDDGILIQTIWGEIAYQLGGKEAYEIVRKNDEQLIAPAGIFKKVLQKYAPALILIDELADYCVKAAAKKTGNTSLADQTISFMQEFTEAIAANEKCVAIITLPASVQEVANSPEAASILSSLQSRVSRVGADTQPVAEDEIYEVIRRRLFEDIGDKAYIENVANHYVELYTQHQTELPSNAAKNEYKKKIIQSYPFHPELVDIFKIKWASNNNFQRTRGVLRLLAAIVSDLWKRQQSLPGSNVLIHSGNVYLPNLDALTSQLKKLYGNGYESVISADISGASANAFKIDSNKSEYGQYYLTQSIATVILLNSFGSEGSNKGLSIPELKLHLLAPNSFNHNSINGALSDLENTAYYLYSAQTGNAGKRYWFHVKPNISMLINQGKQDIKPDDIYAEVLKRLKEKTNNRVQLFNVLVDPSEDIPEQAKPTLVILHPKYTASNDGPSLNTKALIEKIATKKGNSERIYRNTILFLVASDSASGRLQSDIRDYLACQKIASDYSSTLERDQKEDLKKKMDDASKSTDSSLVTTFATISKFSVINGCQSLHLKQFKDSIESQINSNIIDLLKEEEWLLEMVGLNLLKNNNLLPTVENPIKAIDVYETFLRFDDKPMITGPDAVAKSLLRYCANNEFCIASGDGKIFNKYYLGEVVPFFDVNDASYWLVDKTQKPPAQPIPVPAPAPAGGEEQPTKEHPLGEPDNDVPSTKIVKTITVSGKVALENYTQLFQSFVMPLAQNNIEIEIRIKAKSTSVKPLSESSAEYKIAKESAKQLGLNFEED
;
A
#
# COMPACT_ATOMS: atom_id res chain seq x y z
N MET A 1 -5.94 -60.77 -18.24
CA MET A 1 -4.60 -60.47 -17.70
C MET A 1 -3.81 -59.58 -18.67
N ALA A 2 -3.86 -59.83 -20.00
CA ALA A 2 -3.16 -59.04 -21.02
C ALA A 2 -3.38 -57.50 -20.97
N ASN A 3 -4.63 -57.01 -20.82
CA ASN A 3 -4.89 -55.55 -20.85
C ASN A 3 -4.31 -54.74 -19.67
N ASN A 4 -4.05 -55.35 -18.51
CA ASN A 4 -3.56 -54.59 -17.33
C ASN A 4 -2.04 -54.32 -17.40
N ASN A 5 -1.25 -55.32 -17.81
CA ASN A 5 0.20 -55.18 -17.95
C ASN A 5 0.57 -54.15 -19.04
N GLN A 6 -0.27 -54.06 -20.08
CA GLN A 6 -0.23 -53.01 -21.11
C GLN A 6 -0.38 -51.60 -20.52
N ASP A 7 -1.40 -51.37 -19.71
CA ASP A 7 -1.66 -50.07 -19.07
C ASP A 7 -0.51 -49.65 -18.14
N SER A 8 0.09 -50.61 -17.42
CA SER A 8 1.24 -50.37 -16.53
C SER A 8 2.51 -50.00 -17.32
N LEU A 9 2.79 -50.70 -18.42
CA LEU A 9 3.89 -50.36 -19.33
C LEU A 9 3.70 -48.99 -19.99
N PHE A 10 2.47 -48.64 -20.41
CA PHE A 10 2.18 -47.30 -20.95
C PHE A 10 2.48 -46.20 -19.95
N LYS A 11 2.04 -46.35 -18.69
CA LYS A 11 2.35 -45.41 -17.61
C LYS A 11 3.86 -45.30 -17.39
N ALA A 12 4.57 -46.43 -17.41
CA ALA A 12 6.02 -46.45 -17.27
C ALA A 12 6.72 -45.71 -18.42
N PHE A 13 6.29 -45.91 -19.66
CA PHE A 13 6.83 -45.22 -20.82
C PHE A 13 6.59 -43.71 -20.74
N GLY A 14 5.40 -43.27 -20.36
CA GLY A 14 5.10 -41.85 -20.16
C GLY A 14 5.98 -41.23 -19.08
N LEU A 15 6.10 -41.90 -17.93
CA LEU A 15 6.95 -41.44 -16.83
C LEU A 15 8.43 -41.37 -17.24
N PHE A 16 8.93 -42.40 -17.92
CA PHE A 16 10.32 -42.51 -18.34
C PHE A 16 10.70 -41.43 -19.34
N ILE A 17 9.91 -41.18 -20.40
CA ILE A 17 10.26 -40.18 -21.41
C ILE A 17 10.25 -38.77 -20.85
N GLU A 18 9.25 -38.42 -20.04
CA GLU A 18 9.17 -37.11 -19.38
C GLU A 18 10.34 -36.93 -18.40
N ALA A 19 10.78 -38.00 -17.74
CA ALA A 19 11.96 -37.97 -16.89
C ALA A 19 13.28 -37.82 -17.67
N PHE A 20 13.40 -38.49 -18.82
CA PHE A 20 14.62 -38.59 -19.62
C PHE A 20 14.88 -37.35 -20.51
N ARG A 21 13.83 -36.68 -21.01
CA ARG A 21 13.97 -35.46 -21.85
C ARG A 21 14.87 -34.39 -21.23
N PRO A 22 14.68 -33.96 -19.97
CA PRO A 22 15.54 -32.93 -19.37
C PRO A 22 16.99 -33.36 -19.20
N TYR A 23 17.26 -34.65 -19.01
CA TYR A 23 18.63 -35.18 -18.99
C TYR A 23 19.29 -35.05 -20.36
N VAL A 24 18.56 -35.32 -21.45
CA VAL A 24 19.04 -35.08 -22.81
C VAL A 24 19.34 -33.61 -23.04
N VAL A 25 18.41 -32.73 -22.64
CA VAL A 25 18.55 -31.27 -22.80
C VAL A 25 19.73 -30.75 -21.99
N SER A 26 19.85 -31.09 -20.70
CA SER A 26 20.93 -30.61 -19.84
C SER A 26 22.31 -31.02 -20.37
N LEU A 27 22.44 -32.26 -20.85
CA LEU A 27 23.67 -32.82 -21.38
C LEU A 27 24.09 -32.16 -22.70
N LEU A 28 23.14 -31.71 -23.53
CA LEU A 28 23.42 -30.95 -24.74
C LEU A 28 23.63 -29.45 -24.49
N MET A 29 22.91 -28.87 -23.52
CA MET A 29 23.12 -27.49 -23.08
C MET A 29 24.51 -27.29 -22.48
N GLU A 30 25.06 -28.28 -21.75
CA GLU A 30 26.44 -28.24 -21.25
C GLU A 30 27.47 -28.08 -22.39
N LYS A 31 27.14 -28.54 -23.61
CA LYS A 31 28.03 -28.50 -24.77
C LYS A 31 27.85 -27.25 -25.66
N GLU A 32 26.62 -26.88 -25.98
CA GLU A 32 26.32 -25.83 -26.99
C GLU A 32 25.37 -24.72 -26.47
N GLY A 33 25.07 -24.71 -25.16
CA GLY A 33 24.16 -23.72 -24.55
C GLY A 33 22.79 -23.69 -25.22
N ASP A 34 22.31 -22.48 -25.55
CA ASP A 34 20.99 -22.27 -26.17
C ASP A 34 20.85 -22.89 -27.58
N LYS A 35 21.96 -23.32 -28.20
CA LYS A 35 21.96 -23.98 -29.52
C LYS A 35 21.82 -25.50 -29.44
N TRP A 36 21.51 -26.04 -28.28
CA TRP A 36 21.38 -27.49 -28.06
C TRP A 36 20.38 -28.16 -29.02
N SER A 37 19.29 -27.48 -29.41
CA SER A 37 18.27 -28.03 -30.30
C SER A 37 18.80 -28.28 -31.70
N ALA A 38 19.61 -27.36 -32.24
CA ALA A 38 20.32 -27.54 -33.51
C ALA A 38 21.38 -28.65 -33.43
N LEU A 39 21.96 -28.86 -32.24
CA LEU A 39 22.86 -29.98 -32.01
C LEU A 39 22.08 -31.31 -32.03
N TYR A 40 20.91 -31.39 -31.39
CA TYR A 40 20.06 -32.59 -31.36
C TYR A 40 19.62 -33.04 -32.76
N VAL A 41 19.27 -32.10 -33.64
CA VAL A 41 18.88 -32.40 -35.05
C VAL A 41 19.93 -33.25 -35.78
N LYS A 42 21.21 -33.14 -35.42
CA LYS A 42 22.29 -33.92 -36.06
C LYS A 42 22.17 -35.43 -35.83
N CYS A 43 21.41 -35.89 -34.83
CA CYS A 43 21.15 -37.32 -34.62
C CYS A 43 19.84 -37.82 -35.26
N LEU A 44 19.10 -36.96 -35.95
CA LEU A 44 17.85 -37.32 -36.60
C LEU A 44 18.09 -37.79 -38.03
N SER A 45 17.28 -38.72 -38.52
CA SER A 45 17.23 -39.04 -39.96
C SER A 45 16.66 -37.86 -40.76
N TYR A 46 16.72 -37.91 -42.10
CA TYR A 46 16.11 -36.90 -42.96
C TYR A 46 14.61 -36.71 -42.65
N ASP A 47 13.84 -37.80 -42.62
CA ASP A 47 12.40 -37.76 -42.33
C ASP A 47 12.11 -37.26 -40.92
N GLN A 48 12.94 -37.62 -39.94
CA GLN A 48 12.81 -37.13 -38.56
C GLN A 48 13.14 -35.64 -38.45
N THR A 49 14.10 -35.16 -39.24
CA THR A 49 14.46 -33.73 -39.31
C THR A 49 13.33 -32.92 -39.93
N GLU A 50 12.69 -33.42 -41.00
CA GLU A 50 11.51 -32.80 -41.58
C GLU A 50 10.35 -32.71 -40.58
N ARG A 51 10.07 -33.81 -39.85
CA ARG A 51 9.05 -33.81 -38.77
C ARG A 51 9.39 -32.85 -37.64
N TRP A 52 10.65 -32.80 -37.23
CA TRP A 52 11.15 -31.87 -36.22
C TRP A 52 10.93 -30.41 -36.67
N ASN A 53 11.37 -30.06 -37.87
CA ASN A 53 11.20 -28.73 -38.44
C ASN A 53 9.72 -28.36 -38.61
N THR A 54 8.88 -29.32 -39.00
CA THR A 54 7.43 -29.13 -39.11
C THR A 54 6.80 -28.91 -37.75
N GLY A 55 7.20 -29.66 -36.73
CA GLY A 55 6.79 -29.44 -35.34
C GLY A 55 7.15 -28.04 -34.84
N LEU A 56 8.39 -27.59 -35.09
CA LEU A 56 8.81 -26.22 -34.75
C LEU A 56 8.00 -25.15 -35.49
N LYS A 57 7.75 -25.33 -36.80
CA LYS A 57 6.90 -24.42 -37.59
C LYS A 57 5.47 -24.36 -37.06
N ASN A 58 4.95 -25.49 -36.56
CA ASN A 58 3.62 -25.60 -36.00
C ASN A 58 3.54 -25.16 -34.52
N GLY A 59 4.63 -24.63 -33.96
CA GLY A 59 4.68 -24.01 -32.63
C GLY A 59 5.07 -24.93 -31.48
N SER A 60 5.50 -26.16 -31.74
CA SER A 60 6.00 -27.05 -30.70
C SER A 60 7.37 -26.60 -30.19
N THR A 61 7.59 -26.77 -28.88
CA THR A 61 8.89 -26.49 -28.25
C THR A 61 9.91 -27.58 -28.61
N PRO A 62 11.20 -27.24 -28.81
CA PRO A 62 12.24 -28.23 -29.12
C PRO A 62 12.30 -29.40 -28.12
N GLU A 63 12.08 -29.15 -26.84
CA GLU A 63 12.15 -30.14 -25.76
C GLU A 63 11.07 -31.23 -25.92
N THR A 64 9.85 -30.86 -26.33
CA THR A 64 8.72 -31.79 -26.47
C THR A 64 8.85 -32.67 -27.71
N LEU A 65 9.63 -32.23 -28.71
CA LEU A 65 9.91 -32.99 -29.94
C LEU A 65 10.92 -34.14 -29.72
N ILE A 66 11.59 -34.20 -28.56
CA ILE A 66 12.38 -35.37 -28.16
C ILE A 66 11.41 -36.51 -27.84
N ASP A 67 11.40 -37.56 -28.66
CA ASP A 67 10.51 -38.71 -28.47
C ASP A 67 11.28 -40.02 -28.69
N TYR A 68 10.67 -41.13 -28.26
CA TYR A 68 11.18 -42.50 -28.35
C TYR A 68 11.88 -42.83 -29.68
N PRO A 69 11.33 -42.51 -30.87
CA PRO A 69 11.98 -42.83 -32.15
C PRO A 69 13.39 -42.23 -32.34
N HIS A 70 13.72 -41.19 -31.58
CA HIS A 70 14.98 -40.46 -31.69
C HIS A 70 16.03 -40.95 -30.66
N LEU A 71 15.60 -41.62 -29.58
CA LEU A 71 16.47 -41.90 -28.43
C LEU A 71 17.63 -42.85 -28.77
N LYS A 72 17.38 -43.84 -29.64
CA LYS A 72 18.42 -44.78 -30.09
C LYS A 72 19.52 -44.07 -30.91
N SER A 73 19.13 -43.21 -31.85
CA SER A 73 20.08 -42.46 -32.67
C SER A 73 20.81 -41.39 -31.88
N PHE A 74 20.14 -40.75 -30.92
CA PHE A 74 20.74 -39.87 -29.93
C PHE A 74 21.84 -40.59 -29.14
N ALA A 75 21.54 -41.74 -28.54
CA ALA A 75 22.50 -42.52 -27.75
C ALA A 75 23.70 -42.97 -28.58
N TYR A 76 23.49 -43.27 -29.86
CA TYR A 76 24.55 -43.63 -30.77
C TYR A 76 25.45 -42.44 -31.17
N THR A 77 24.86 -41.27 -31.41
CA THR A 77 25.54 -40.08 -31.93
C THR A 77 26.32 -39.34 -30.85
N PHE A 78 25.80 -39.30 -29.63
CA PHE A 78 26.36 -38.53 -28.51
C PHE A 78 27.05 -39.41 -27.45
N LYS A 79 27.63 -40.54 -27.86
CA LYS A 79 28.30 -41.50 -26.95
C LYS A 79 29.34 -40.86 -26.04
N ASP A 80 30.12 -39.90 -26.54
CA ASP A 80 31.18 -39.28 -25.74
C ASP A 80 30.63 -38.44 -24.59
N LEU A 81 29.49 -37.78 -24.78
CA LEU A 81 28.82 -37.03 -23.73
C LEU A 81 28.20 -37.98 -22.69
N LEU A 82 27.53 -39.04 -23.18
CA LEU A 82 26.91 -40.06 -22.33
C LEU A 82 27.93 -40.91 -21.57
N ARG A 83 29.20 -40.90 -21.96
CA ARG A 83 30.27 -41.66 -21.30
C ARG A 83 30.57 -41.12 -19.90
N LYS A 84 30.30 -39.83 -19.64
CA LYS A 84 30.42 -39.22 -18.31
C LYS A 84 29.56 -39.96 -17.28
N ASP A 85 28.30 -40.24 -17.64
CA ASP A 85 27.30 -40.80 -16.73
C ASP A 85 27.23 -42.34 -16.82
N PHE A 86 27.27 -42.90 -18.03
CA PHE A 86 27.07 -44.34 -18.25
C PHE A 86 28.37 -45.16 -18.29
N GLN A 87 29.54 -44.52 -18.36
CA GLN A 87 30.87 -45.15 -18.34
C GLN A 87 30.99 -46.39 -19.26
N LYS A 88 31.08 -47.61 -18.69
CA LYS A 88 31.19 -48.87 -19.44
C LYS A 88 29.86 -49.32 -20.07
N ASN A 89 28.73 -48.80 -19.58
CA ASN A 89 27.39 -49.15 -20.04
C ASN A 89 26.88 -48.28 -21.21
N THR A 90 27.68 -47.32 -21.72
CA THR A 90 27.27 -46.44 -22.82
C THR A 90 26.89 -47.21 -24.09
N ALA A 91 27.57 -48.33 -24.38
CA ALA A 91 27.22 -49.20 -25.50
C ALA A 91 25.88 -49.91 -25.25
N SER A 92 25.67 -50.40 -24.02
CA SER A 92 24.44 -51.09 -23.60
C SER A 92 23.23 -50.15 -23.64
N LEU A 93 23.39 -48.87 -23.30
CA LEU A 93 22.32 -47.87 -23.34
C LEU A 93 21.66 -47.76 -24.73
N THR A 94 22.44 -47.86 -25.80
CA THR A 94 21.89 -47.80 -27.18
C THR A 94 20.95 -48.98 -27.44
N ASN A 95 21.29 -50.16 -26.93
CA ASN A 95 20.45 -51.36 -27.06
C ASN A 95 19.23 -51.27 -26.16
N TRP A 96 19.40 -50.85 -24.90
CA TRP A 96 18.32 -50.66 -23.93
C TRP A 96 17.24 -49.72 -24.46
N LEU A 97 17.62 -48.54 -24.96
CA LEU A 97 16.68 -47.60 -25.55
C LEU A 97 16.02 -48.16 -26.83
N GLY A 98 16.76 -48.95 -27.62
CA GLY A 98 16.19 -49.63 -28.80
C GLY A 98 15.08 -50.62 -28.44
N GLU A 99 15.31 -51.45 -27.41
CA GLU A 99 14.33 -52.44 -26.93
C GLU A 99 13.10 -51.77 -26.29
N ILE A 100 13.30 -50.68 -25.54
CA ILE A 100 12.20 -49.87 -25.00
C ILE A 100 11.31 -49.33 -26.13
N VAL A 101 11.91 -48.77 -27.19
CA VAL A 101 11.18 -48.19 -28.33
C VAL A 101 10.40 -49.27 -29.10
N GLN A 102 11.01 -50.43 -29.31
CA GLN A 102 10.37 -51.54 -30.01
C GLN A 102 9.09 -51.98 -29.29
N LEU A 103 9.20 -52.32 -28.00
CA LEU A 103 8.05 -52.77 -27.22
C LEU A 103 6.98 -51.67 -27.18
N ARG A 104 7.37 -50.41 -26.92
CA ARG A 104 6.41 -49.28 -26.88
C ARG A 104 5.61 -49.14 -28.18
N ASN A 105 6.23 -49.35 -29.34
CA ASN A 105 5.53 -49.30 -30.62
C ASN A 105 4.58 -50.50 -30.82
N GLU A 106 4.98 -51.70 -30.41
CA GLU A 106 4.13 -52.90 -30.47
C GLU A 106 2.87 -52.74 -29.60
N ILE A 107 3.01 -52.17 -28.40
CA ILE A 107 1.86 -51.87 -27.51
C ILE A 107 0.97 -50.77 -28.11
N ALA A 108 1.56 -49.70 -28.66
CA ALA A 108 0.80 -48.60 -29.27
C ALA A 108 -0.06 -49.03 -30.47
N HIS A 109 0.26 -50.15 -31.12
CA HIS A 109 -0.49 -50.72 -32.23
C HIS A 109 -1.54 -51.78 -31.81
N PHE A 110 -1.79 -51.98 -30.51
CA PHE A 110 -2.74 -52.98 -29.98
C PHE A 110 -2.49 -54.39 -30.53
N SER A 111 -1.28 -54.91 -30.36
CA SER A 111 -1.00 -56.32 -30.60
C SER A 111 -1.68 -57.18 -29.53
N ASP A 112 -2.36 -58.26 -29.93
CA ASP A 112 -3.25 -59.06 -29.06
C ASP A 112 -2.51 -59.84 -27.95
N GLU A 113 -1.19 -60.01 -28.05
CA GLU A 113 -0.36 -60.67 -27.03
C GLU A 113 1.00 -59.96 -26.86
N ILE A 114 1.34 -59.60 -25.61
CA ILE A 114 2.67 -59.10 -25.23
C ILE A 114 3.51 -60.24 -24.68
N ASN A 115 4.76 -60.34 -25.17
CA ASN A 115 5.75 -61.23 -24.60
C ASN A 115 6.20 -60.73 -23.20
N GLU A 116 5.85 -61.48 -22.15
CA GLU A 116 6.17 -61.12 -20.75
C GLU A 116 7.69 -61.02 -20.49
N ASP A 117 8.51 -61.80 -21.20
CA ASP A 117 9.97 -61.76 -21.06
C ASP A 117 10.54 -60.43 -21.61
N GLU A 118 9.97 -59.92 -22.70
CA GLU A 118 10.36 -58.65 -23.31
C GLU A 118 9.91 -57.47 -22.44
N ALA A 119 8.69 -57.52 -21.91
CA ALA A 119 8.20 -56.56 -20.93
C ALA A 119 9.11 -56.48 -19.70
N THR A 120 9.51 -57.63 -19.15
CA THR A 120 10.39 -57.70 -17.98
C THR A 120 11.76 -57.09 -18.25
N LYS A 121 12.35 -57.35 -19.43
CA LYS A 121 13.62 -56.72 -19.85
C LYS A 121 13.50 -55.21 -19.93
N VAL A 122 12.43 -54.70 -20.54
CA VAL A 122 12.18 -53.26 -20.69
C VAL A 122 12.04 -52.57 -19.33
N TRP A 123 11.38 -53.19 -18.36
CA TRP A 123 11.35 -52.71 -16.97
C TRP A 123 12.74 -52.60 -16.35
N ILE A 124 13.60 -53.62 -16.52
CA ILE A 124 14.97 -53.61 -16.02
C ILE A 124 15.77 -52.48 -16.66
N HIS A 125 15.63 -52.27 -17.97
CA HIS A 125 16.32 -51.22 -18.69
C HIS A 125 15.94 -49.83 -18.19
N MET A 126 14.63 -49.53 -18.08
CA MET A 126 14.16 -48.23 -17.58
C MET A 126 14.68 -47.94 -16.16
N LYS A 127 14.61 -48.93 -15.25
CA LYS A 127 15.12 -48.80 -13.87
C LYS A 127 16.63 -48.61 -13.83
N THR A 128 17.38 -49.34 -14.66
CA THR A 128 18.84 -49.23 -14.74
C THR A 128 19.27 -47.87 -15.26
N ILE A 129 18.57 -47.35 -16.28
CA ILE A 129 18.80 -46.02 -16.81
C ILE A 129 18.50 -44.96 -15.73
N ALA A 130 17.34 -45.02 -15.08
CA ALA A 130 16.93 -44.11 -14.01
C ALA A 130 17.98 -44.01 -12.89
N LYS A 131 18.48 -45.17 -12.43
CA LYS A 131 19.54 -45.27 -11.44
C LYS A 131 20.85 -44.63 -11.91
N THR A 132 21.22 -44.87 -13.17
CA THR A 132 22.51 -44.41 -13.73
C THR A 132 22.54 -42.88 -13.91
N ILE A 133 21.42 -42.27 -14.29
CA ILE A 133 21.32 -40.80 -14.43
C ILE A 133 21.03 -40.06 -13.11
N GLY A 134 21.14 -40.75 -11.97
CA GLY A 134 20.97 -40.15 -10.65
C GLY A 134 19.53 -39.77 -10.30
N MET A 135 18.52 -40.49 -10.81
CA MET A 135 17.10 -40.26 -10.53
C MET A 135 16.49 -41.39 -9.68
N PRO A 136 16.81 -41.46 -8.37
CA PRO A 136 16.33 -42.54 -7.49
C PRO A 136 14.80 -42.55 -7.34
N GLU A 137 14.16 -41.38 -7.33
CA GLU A 137 12.69 -41.31 -7.26
C GLU A 137 12.03 -41.91 -8.51
N LEU A 138 12.61 -41.75 -9.71
CA LEU A 138 12.11 -42.39 -10.94
C LEU A 138 12.24 -43.92 -10.84
N GLU A 139 13.34 -44.43 -10.30
CA GLU A 139 13.55 -45.87 -10.11
C GLU A 139 12.50 -46.45 -9.14
N GLU A 140 12.22 -45.76 -8.03
CA GLU A 140 11.19 -46.18 -7.07
C GLU A 140 9.79 -46.15 -7.66
N GLU A 141 9.42 -45.12 -8.41
CA GLU A 141 8.11 -45.04 -9.06
C GLU A 141 7.94 -46.14 -10.12
N LEU A 142 8.98 -46.42 -10.92
CA LEU A 142 8.95 -47.55 -11.85
C LEU A 142 8.77 -48.89 -11.12
N LYS A 143 9.42 -49.09 -9.96
CA LYS A 143 9.18 -50.28 -9.12
C LYS A 143 7.77 -50.33 -8.57
N LYS A 144 7.21 -49.21 -8.12
CA LYS A 144 5.83 -49.14 -7.62
C LYS A 144 4.82 -49.49 -8.72
N ILE A 145 4.98 -48.93 -9.92
CA ILE A 145 4.09 -49.23 -11.06
C ILE A 145 4.16 -50.73 -11.37
N GLN A 146 5.37 -51.29 -11.48
CA GLN A 146 5.58 -52.72 -11.73
C GLN A 146 4.96 -53.61 -10.64
N ASN A 147 5.12 -53.26 -9.36
CA ASN A 147 4.67 -54.07 -8.22
C ASN A 147 3.19 -53.85 -7.85
N SER A 148 2.58 -52.75 -8.30
CA SER A 148 1.17 -52.46 -8.03
C SER A 148 0.20 -53.49 -8.63
N GLU A 149 0.69 -54.36 -9.52
CA GLU A 149 -0.04 -55.48 -10.09
C GLU A 149 -0.05 -56.73 -9.19
N GLU A 150 1.05 -57.05 -8.47
CA GLU A 150 1.09 -58.22 -7.58
C GLU A 150 0.05 -58.13 -6.43
N ILE A 151 -0.26 -56.90 -6.00
CA ILE A 151 -1.18 -56.64 -4.89
C ILE A 151 -2.64 -56.59 -5.36
N LYS A 152 -2.93 -56.12 -6.58
CA LYS A 152 -4.31 -55.99 -7.10
C LYS A 152 -4.95 -57.32 -7.51
N SER A 153 -4.17 -58.37 -7.75
CA SER A 153 -4.70 -59.72 -8.03
C SER A 153 -5.36 -60.41 -6.82
N ILE A 154 -5.15 -59.91 -5.59
CA ILE A 154 -5.62 -60.57 -4.37
C ILE A 154 -6.96 -60.01 -3.85
N GLU A 155 -7.39 -58.81 -4.26
CA GLU A 155 -8.63 -58.20 -3.76
C GLU A 155 -9.66 -57.95 -4.86
N LYS A 156 -10.37 -59.03 -5.23
CA LYS A 156 -11.80 -58.90 -5.59
C LYS A 156 -12.61 -59.09 -4.31
N ILE A 157 -12.89 -57.99 -3.62
CA ILE A 157 -13.92 -57.97 -2.58
C ILE A 157 -15.15 -57.26 -3.16
N GLU A 158 -16.27 -57.98 -3.20
CA GLU A 158 -17.59 -57.42 -3.46
C GLU A 158 -17.89 -56.32 -2.42
N VAL A 159 -18.16 -55.11 -2.90
CA VAL A 159 -18.49 -53.97 -2.04
C VAL A 159 -19.91 -54.14 -1.51
N PHE A 160 -20.03 -54.51 -0.24
CA PHE A 160 -21.14 -54.05 0.60
C PHE A 160 -20.73 -52.70 1.20
N GLU A 161 -21.47 -51.63 0.88
CA GLU A 161 -21.31 -50.33 1.51
C GLU A 161 -21.70 -50.43 2.99
N ALA A 162 -20.70 -50.42 3.87
CA ALA A 162 -20.84 -50.05 5.26
C ALA A 162 -19.92 -48.84 5.51
N GLU A 163 -20.49 -47.71 5.94
CA GLU A 163 -19.78 -46.50 6.32
C GLU A 163 -18.79 -46.82 7.45
N GLN A 164 -17.50 -46.99 7.13
CA GLN A 164 -16.46 -47.10 8.14
C GLN A 164 -16.13 -45.70 8.68
N VAL A 165 -16.46 -45.45 9.94
CA VAL A 165 -16.06 -44.23 10.66
C VAL A 165 -14.58 -44.35 11.06
N PHE A 166 -13.72 -43.54 10.46
CA PHE A 166 -12.31 -43.47 10.84
C PHE A 166 -12.14 -42.74 12.18
N THR A 167 -11.64 -43.43 13.21
CA THR A 167 -11.43 -42.88 14.57
C THR A 167 -9.94 -42.63 14.91
N GLY A 168 -9.05 -42.71 13.92
CA GLY A 168 -7.61 -42.52 14.10
C GLY A 168 -7.18 -41.04 14.23
N LYS A 169 -5.98 -40.80 14.77
CA LYS A 169 -5.35 -39.47 14.80
C LYS A 169 -5.17 -38.92 13.37
N LEU A 170 -5.46 -37.63 13.19
CA LEU A 170 -5.19 -36.92 11.93
C LEU A 170 -3.69 -36.94 11.62
N LYS A 171 -3.37 -37.26 10.37
CA LYS A 171 -2.04 -37.28 9.79
C LYS A 171 -1.84 -36.07 8.86
N PRO A 172 -0.59 -35.61 8.68
CA PRO A 172 -0.26 -34.60 7.69
C PRO A 172 -0.67 -35.04 6.27
N TRP A 173 -1.05 -34.06 5.43
CA TRP A 173 -1.53 -34.35 4.08
C TRP A 173 -0.52 -35.16 3.25
N PHE A 174 0.78 -34.92 3.39
CA PHE A 174 1.83 -35.58 2.61
C PHE A 174 2.04 -37.06 2.99
N GLN A 175 1.38 -37.56 4.05
CA GLN A 175 1.34 -38.99 4.38
C GLN A 175 0.15 -39.71 3.73
N ILE A 176 -0.82 -38.95 3.18
CA ILE A 176 -2.10 -39.47 2.67
C ILE A 176 -2.24 -39.15 1.18
N ALA A 177 -2.00 -37.90 0.80
CA ALA A 177 -2.06 -37.43 -0.56
C ALA A 177 -0.68 -37.40 -1.21
N GLN A 178 -0.58 -38.01 -2.38
CA GLN A 178 0.63 -38.16 -3.18
C GLN A 178 0.55 -37.23 -4.40
N PRO A 179 1.37 -36.15 -4.47
CA PRO A 179 1.45 -35.30 -5.65
C PRO A 179 1.98 -36.06 -6.87
N HIS A 180 1.62 -35.61 -8.08
CA HIS A 180 2.22 -36.17 -9.30
C HIS A 180 3.75 -36.05 -9.28
N PHE A 181 4.42 -37.05 -9.86
CA PHE A 181 5.88 -37.13 -9.89
C PHE A 181 6.58 -35.86 -10.42
N ASP A 182 6.06 -35.26 -11.49
CA ASP A 182 6.57 -34.00 -12.04
C ASP A 182 6.51 -32.84 -11.04
N ILE A 183 5.43 -32.74 -10.26
CA ILE A 183 5.27 -31.75 -9.19
C ILE A 183 6.26 -32.02 -8.05
N ARG A 184 6.44 -33.28 -7.63
CA ARG A 184 7.44 -33.65 -6.61
C ARG A 184 8.85 -33.23 -7.01
N GLN A 185 9.19 -33.42 -8.29
CA GLN A 185 10.46 -33.00 -8.88
C GLN A 185 10.58 -31.47 -9.03
N GLY A 186 9.48 -30.72 -8.97
CA GLY A 186 9.45 -29.27 -9.18
C GLY A 186 9.51 -28.87 -10.66
N ARG A 187 9.08 -29.76 -11.56
CA ARG A 187 8.98 -29.51 -13.00
C ARG A 187 7.62 -28.89 -13.30
N LEU A 188 7.54 -27.57 -13.13
CA LEU A 188 6.28 -26.82 -13.08
C LEU A 188 6.08 -25.89 -14.29
N ASP A 189 6.70 -26.23 -15.42
CA ASP A 189 6.62 -25.42 -16.64
C ASP A 189 5.15 -25.19 -17.03
N GLU A 190 4.83 -23.97 -17.45
CA GLU A 190 3.47 -23.58 -17.84
C GLU A 190 2.92 -24.47 -18.96
N SER A 191 3.80 -24.96 -19.84
CA SER A 191 3.48 -25.91 -20.90
C SER A 191 3.06 -27.30 -20.39
N VAL A 192 3.39 -27.68 -19.14
CA VAL A 192 2.88 -28.91 -18.50
C VAL A 192 1.37 -28.83 -18.30
N PHE A 193 0.84 -27.64 -18.03
CA PHE A 193 -0.58 -27.39 -17.78
C PHE A 193 -1.32 -26.86 -19.01
N ALA A 194 -0.59 -26.49 -20.06
CA ALA A 194 -1.15 -26.00 -21.30
C ALA A 194 -1.45 -27.14 -22.28
N ALA A 195 -2.71 -27.55 -22.32
CA ALA A 195 -3.24 -28.36 -23.41
C ALA A 195 -3.17 -27.59 -24.74
N ASN A 196 -2.68 -28.24 -25.79
CA ASN A 196 -2.72 -27.75 -27.17
C ASN A 196 -3.34 -28.82 -28.09
N LEU A 197 -4.52 -28.53 -28.62
CA LEU A 197 -5.26 -29.49 -29.46
C LEU A 197 -4.53 -29.81 -30.77
N ALA A 198 -3.86 -28.84 -31.38
CA ALA A 198 -3.13 -29.04 -32.63
C ALA A 198 -1.96 -30.03 -32.44
N GLU A 199 -1.21 -29.90 -31.35
CA GLU A 199 -0.11 -30.82 -31.03
C GLU A 199 -0.59 -32.26 -30.77
N VAL A 200 -1.74 -32.40 -30.12
CA VAL A 200 -2.37 -33.72 -29.90
C VAL A 200 -2.80 -34.32 -31.24
N ALA A 201 -3.47 -33.55 -32.08
CA ALA A 201 -3.94 -34.01 -33.38
C ALA A 201 -2.79 -34.40 -34.34
N LEU A 202 -1.66 -33.70 -34.25
CA LEU A 202 -0.44 -33.99 -35.02
C LEU A 202 0.44 -35.09 -34.41
N GLY A 203 0.17 -35.53 -33.18
CA GLY A 203 0.96 -36.54 -32.47
C GLY A 203 2.30 -36.05 -31.90
N ASN A 204 2.55 -34.73 -31.87
CA ASN A 204 3.80 -34.11 -31.39
C ASN A 204 3.70 -33.53 -29.97
N GLY A 205 2.51 -33.62 -29.34
CA GLY A 205 2.29 -33.13 -27.97
C GLY A 205 2.91 -34.00 -26.88
N ARG A 206 2.93 -33.47 -25.65
CA ARG A 206 3.36 -34.21 -24.45
C ARG A 206 2.54 -35.49 -24.24
N GLU A 207 3.16 -36.53 -23.70
CA GLU A 207 2.53 -37.86 -23.61
C GLU A 207 1.25 -37.82 -22.75
N ILE A 208 1.23 -36.99 -21.71
CA ILE A 208 0.06 -36.77 -20.84
C ILE A 208 -1.21 -36.29 -21.58
N TYR A 209 -1.04 -35.62 -22.73
CA TYR A 209 -2.14 -35.15 -23.58
C TYR A 209 -2.32 -36.00 -24.82
N LYS A 210 -1.26 -36.60 -25.35
CA LYS A 210 -1.27 -37.45 -26.56
C LYS A 210 -1.82 -38.86 -26.28
N ASP A 211 -1.41 -39.49 -25.18
CA ASP A 211 -1.89 -40.81 -24.80
C ASP A 211 -3.27 -40.71 -24.13
N PRO A 212 -4.32 -41.32 -24.72
CA PRO A 212 -5.66 -41.08 -24.20
C PRO A 212 -5.93 -41.76 -22.86
N ASN A 213 -5.29 -42.90 -22.57
CA ASN A 213 -5.39 -43.56 -21.25
C ASN A 213 -4.82 -42.67 -20.14
N THR A 214 -3.60 -42.16 -20.33
CA THR A 214 -2.96 -41.23 -19.40
C THR A 214 -3.79 -39.95 -19.25
N PHE A 215 -4.27 -39.39 -20.36
CA PHE A 215 -5.12 -38.21 -20.35
C PHE A 215 -6.41 -38.40 -19.53
N PHE A 216 -7.16 -39.49 -19.78
CA PHE A 216 -8.41 -39.75 -19.05
C PHE A 216 -8.17 -40.11 -17.58
N SER A 217 -7.06 -40.79 -17.26
CA SER A 217 -6.73 -41.10 -15.85
C SER A 217 -6.59 -39.84 -14.97
N LYS A 218 -6.11 -38.74 -15.56
CA LYS A 218 -5.91 -37.42 -14.92
C LYS A 218 -7.03 -36.41 -15.21
N THR A 219 -8.09 -36.82 -15.90
CA THR A 219 -9.22 -35.97 -16.24
C THR A 219 -10.35 -36.14 -15.23
N TYR A 220 -10.83 -35.03 -14.67
CA TYR A 220 -12.10 -35.01 -13.94
C TYR A 220 -13.24 -34.72 -14.94
N PHE A 221 -14.25 -35.58 -14.99
CA PHE A 221 -15.37 -35.45 -15.91
C PHE A 221 -16.42 -34.47 -15.37
N THR A 222 -16.16 -33.18 -15.60
CA THR A 222 -17.05 -32.07 -15.26
C THR A 222 -18.42 -32.21 -15.93
N ALA A 223 -19.47 -31.64 -15.32
CA ALA A 223 -20.83 -31.65 -15.87
C ALA A 223 -20.88 -31.11 -17.31
N GLY A 224 -20.17 -30.01 -17.59
CA GLY A 224 -20.08 -29.43 -18.93
C GLY A 224 -19.43 -30.39 -19.94
N LEU A 225 -18.25 -30.95 -19.63
CA LEU A 225 -17.61 -32.01 -20.43
C LEU A 225 -18.53 -33.22 -20.68
N LYS A 226 -19.21 -33.72 -19.64
CA LYS A 226 -20.16 -34.84 -19.74
C LYS A 226 -21.29 -34.53 -20.72
N SER A 227 -21.85 -33.32 -20.63
CA SER A 227 -22.91 -32.84 -21.53
C SER A 227 -22.43 -32.77 -22.98
N VAL A 228 -21.32 -32.08 -23.24
CA VAL A 228 -20.73 -31.94 -24.58
C VAL A 228 -20.39 -33.32 -25.17
N ALA A 229 -19.76 -34.20 -24.40
CA ALA A 229 -19.41 -35.54 -24.85
C ALA A 229 -20.65 -36.37 -25.19
N LYS A 230 -21.73 -36.25 -24.41
CA LYS A 230 -22.99 -36.92 -24.68
C LYS A 230 -23.59 -36.46 -26.00
N THR A 231 -23.66 -35.15 -26.21
CA THR A 231 -24.18 -34.57 -27.46
C THR A 231 -23.35 -35.00 -28.67
N VAL A 232 -22.02 -35.00 -28.55
CA VAL A 232 -21.13 -35.42 -29.66
C VAL A 232 -21.31 -36.89 -29.99
N ILE A 233 -21.26 -37.78 -28.99
CA ILE A 233 -21.39 -39.23 -29.23
C ILE A 233 -22.77 -39.55 -29.81
N LYS A 234 -23.84 -38.96 -29.28
CA LYS A 234 -25.19 -39.11 -29.86
C LYS A 234 -25.27 -38.59 -31.29
N GLY A 235 -24.67 -37.43 -31.57
CA GLY A 235 -24.67 -36.81 -32.89
C GLY A 235 -23.93 -37.67 -33.91
N LEU A 236 -22.73 -38.16 -33.58
CA LEU A 236 -21.98 -39.05 -34.48
C LEU A 236 -22.65 -40.43 -34.64
N ASN A 237 -23.43 -40.89 -33.66
CA ASN A 237 -24.25 -42.09 -33.77
C ASN A 237 -25.53 -41.89 -34.61
N GLY A 238 -25.88 -40.65 -35.00
CA GLY A 238 -27.11 -40.36 -35.74
C GLY A 238 -28.38 -40.26 -34.90
N LYS A 239 -28.24 -40.03 -33.58
CA LYS A 239 -29.35 -40.09 -32.59
C LYS A 239 -29.58 -38.77 -31.86
N GLU A 240 -29.04 -37.67 -32.40
CA GLU A 240 -29.18 -36.33 -31.83
C GLU A 240 -29.99 -35.43 -32.76
N ASP A 241 -30.72 -34.48 -32.18
CA ASP A 241 -31.50 -33.49 -32.90
C ASP A 241 -30.61 -32.57 -33.75
N SER A 242 -31.11 -32.11 -34.89
CA SER A 242 -30.35 -31.26 -35.83
C SER A 242 -29.83 -29.96 -35.19
N GLU A 243 -30.57 -29.40 -34.22
CA GLU A 243 -30.23 -28.16 -33.51
C GLU A 243 -29.11 -28.33 -32.47
N ASN A 244 -28.68 -29.56 -32.17
CA ASN A 244 -27.66 -29.86 -31.15
C ASN A 244 -26.32 -30.35 -31.76
N ARG A 245 -26.19 -30.37 -33.10
CA ARG A 245 -25.00 -30.87 -33.80
C ARG A 245 -23.88 -29.83 -33.96
N VAL A 246 -24.19 -28.56 -33.72
CA VAL A 246 -23.21 -27.47 -33.68
C VAL A 246 -23.10 -26.98 -32.24
N ILE A 247 -21.93 -27.14 -31.63
CA ILE A 247 -21.71 -26.80 -30.22
C ILE A 247 -20.80 -25.58 -30.16
N SER A 248 -21.30 -24.49 -29.58
CA SER A 248 -20.49 -23.31 -29.26
C SER A 248 -19.97 -23.42 -27.83
N LEU A 249 -18.64 -23.44 -27.67
CA LEU A 249 -17.99 -23.38 -26.36
C LEU A 249 -17.49 -21.96 -26.09
N GLN A 250 -18.16 -21.27 -25.17
CA GLN A 250 -17.73 -19.96 -24.71
C GLN A 250 -16.69 -20.05 -23.58
N THR A 251 -15.81 -19.06 -23.47
CA THR A 251 -14.85 -18.98 -22.35
C THR A 251 -15.57 -18.63 -21.03
N GLY A 252 -15.91 -19.63 -20.22
CA GLY A 252 -16.18 -19.42 -18.78
C GLY A 252 -14.89 -19.15 -17.99
N PHE A 253 -14.97 -19.15 -16.65
CA PHE A 253 -13.81 -19.13 -15.76
C PHE A 253 -12.76 -20.14 -16.29
N GLY A 254 -11.60 -19.62 -16.71
CA GLY A 254 -10.79 -20.20 -17.80
C GLY A 254 -10.46 -21.69 -17.72
N GLY A 255 -10.06 -22.27 -18.85
CA GLY A 255 -9.21 -23.47 -18.86
C GLY A 255 -9.84 -24.83 -19.20
N GLY A 256 -11.14 -24.92 -19.51
CA GLY A 256 -11.76 -26.20 -19.88
C GLY A 256 -11.83 -26.51 -21.38
N LYS A 257 -11.87 -25.50 -22.27
CA LYS A 257 -12.22 -25.68 -23.69
C LYS A 257 -11.30 -26.63 -24.45
N THR A 258 -10.01 -26.31 -24.53
CA THR A 258 -9.03 -27.16 -25.22
C THR A 258 -8.95 -28.55 -24.58
N HIS A 259 -9.13 -28.66 -23.26
CA HIS A 259 -9.21 -29.94 -22.56
C HIS A 259 -10.45 -30.75 -22.97
N THR A 260 -11.61 -30.09 -23.11
CA THR A 260 -12.83 -30.68 -23.64
C THR A 260 -12.62 -31.13 -25.08
N LEU A 261 -12.06 -30.28 -25.96
CA LEU A 261 -11.80 -30.64 -27.35
C LEU A 261 -10.87 -31.86 -27.45
N ILE A 262 -9.81 -31.94 -26.65
CA ILE A 262 -8.92 -33.12 -26.61
C ILE A 262 -9.67 -34.36 -26.10
N SER A 263 -10.51 -34.21 -25.08
CA SER A 263 -11.34 -35.33 -24.59
C SER A 263 -12.24 -35.88 -25.69
N ILE A 264 -12.90 -35.00 -26.46
CA ILE A 264 -13.76 -35.38 -27.56
C ILE A 264 -12.95 -35.99 -28.72
N TYR A 265 -11.81 -35.38 -29.06
CA TYR A 265 -10.88 -35.89 -30.07
C TYR A 265 -10.51 -37.35 -29.77
N HIS A 266 -10.07 -37.63 -28.54
CA HIS A 266 -9.67 -38.96 -28.11
C HIS A 266 -10.81 -39.97 -28.14
N LEU A 267 -11.99 -39.62 -27.61
CA LEU A 267 -13.17 -40.50 -27.66
C LEU A 267 -13.56 -40.85 -29.10
N CYS A 268 -13.58 -39.86 -30.00
CA CYS A 268 -14.03 -40.05 -31.37
C CYS A 268 -12.96 -40.74 -32.25
N ASN A 269 -11.68 -40.58 -31.90
CA ASN A 269 -10.58 -41.28 -32.55
C ASN A 269 -10.51 -42.75 -32.13
N TRP A 270 -10.83 -43.06 -30.87
CA TRP A 270 -10.94 -44.43 -30.37
C TRP A 270 -12.22 -45.15 -30.80
N GLY A 271 -13.33 -44.43 -31.00
CA GLY A 271 -14.62 -45.01 -31.34
C GLY A 271 -15.00 -46.13 -30.38
N LYS A 272 -15.39 -47.30 -30.90
CA LYS A 272 -15.76 -48.48 -30.08
C LYS A 272 -14.68 -48.92 -29.09
N LYS A 273 -13.39 -48.74 -29.41
CA LYS A 273 -12.28 -49.11 -28.52
C LYS A 273 -12.28 -48.31 -27.22
N ALA A 274 -12.94 -47.15 -27.18
CA ALA A 274 -13.07 -46.36 -25.96
C ALA A 274 -13.72 -47.16 -24.82
N ALA A 275 -14.55 -48.19 -25.11
CA ALA A 275 -15.18 -49.03 -24.09
C ALA A 275 -14.21 -49.99 -23.37
N GLU A 276 -13.04 -50.25 -23.96
CA GLU A 276 -12.04 -51.16 -23.43
C GLU A 276 -11.21 -50.49 -22.32
N SER A 277 -11.06 -49.16 -22.37
CA SER A 277 -10.35 -48.39 -21.33
C SER A 277 -11.16 -48.34 -20.03
N SER A 278 -10.50 -48.61 -18.90
CA SER A 278 -11.13 -48.48 -17.59
C SER A 278 -11.45 -47.04 -17.19
N PHE A 279 -10.72 -46.06 -17.74
CA PHE A 279 -10.81 -44.65 -17.38
C PHE A 279 -11.96 -43.90 -18.07
N THR A 280 -12.50 -44.44 -19.16
CA THR A 280 -13.63 -43.85 -19.91
C THR A 280 -14.99 -44.40 -19.47
N LYS A 281 -15.04 -45.51 -18.72
CA LYS A 281 -16.28 -46.20 -18.34
C LYS A 281 -17.30 -45.30 -17.67
N GLU A 282 -16.87 -44.45 -16.74
CA GLU A 282 -17.77 -43.51 -16.05
C GLU A 282 -18.43 -42.53 -17.05
N LEU A 283 -17.63 -41.98 -17.96
CA LEU A 283 -18.11 -41.07 -18.98
C LEU A 283 -19.05 -41.78 -19.96
N LEU A 284 -18.67 -42.97 -20.44
CA LEU A 284 -19.48 -43.78 -21.37
C LEU A 284 -20.81 -44.23 -20.77
N LYS A 285 -20.89 -44.45 -19.45
CA LYS A 285 -22.16 -44.70 -18.76
C LYS A 285 -23.14 -43.53 -18.89
N TYR A 286 -22.61 -42.30 -18.98
CA TYR A 286 -23.41 -41.08 -19.15
C TYR A 286 -23.69 -40.74 -20.62
N THR A 287 -22.69 -40.89 -21.50
CA THR A 287 -22.77 -40.49 -22.91
C THR A 287 -23.41 -41.54 -23.81
N GLY A 288 -23.36 -42.82 -23.42
CA GLY A 288 -23.51 -43.94 -24.33
C GLY A 288 -22.19 -44.29 -25.04
N VAL A 289 -22.15 -45.45 -25.68
CA VAL A 289 -20.97 -45.97 -26.38
C VAL A 289 -20.95 -45.48 -27.84
N PRO A 290 -19.77 -45.16 -28.41
CA PRO A 290 -19.64 -44.92 -29.84
C PRO A 290 -20.08 -46.13 -30.67
N GLU A 291 -20.91 -45.93 -31.70
CA GLU A 291 -21.36 -46.99 -32.62
C GLU A 291 -20.48 -47.08 -33.88
N PHE A 292 -19.45 -46.24 -33.97
CA PHE A 292 -18.49 -46.16 -35.06
C PHE A 292 -17.11 -46.64 -34.61
N ASP A 293 -16.33 -47.21 -35.53
CA ASP A 293 -14.98 -47.72 -35.23
C ASP A 293 -13.99 -46.57 -35.01
N LYS A 294 -14.06 -45.55 -35.86
CA LYS A 294 -13.33 -44.27 -35.75
C LYS A 294 -14.08 -43.20 -36.55
N ALA A 295 -14.14 -41.97 -36.03
CA ALA A 295 -14.67 -40.83 -36.78
C ALA A 295 -13.59 -40.19 -37.67
N ASN A 296 -14.00 -39.55 -38.77
CA ASN A 296 -13.13 -38.64 -39.52
C ASN A 296 -13.07 -37.32 -38.76
N ILE A 297 -11.87 -36.88 -38.38
CA ILE A 297 -11.69 -35.72 -37.48
C ILE A 297 -10.92 -34.63 -38.21
N ALA A 298 -11.48 -33.43 -38.27
CA ALA A 298 -10.76 -32.23 -38.67
C ALA A 298 -10.58 -31.29 -37.48
N VAL A 299 -9.34 -30.87 -37.25
CA VAL A 299 -8.93 -29.94 -36.21
C VAL A 299 -8.40 -28.67 -36.86
N PHE A 300 -9.09 -27.56 -36.65
CA PHE A 300 -8.64 -26.24 -37.07
C PHE A 300 -8.29 -25.40 -35.86
N THR A 301 -7.09 -24.82 -35.86
CA THR A 301 -6.63 -23.82 -34.89
C THR A 301 -5.97 -22.66 -35.63
N ASN A 302 -5.79 -21.53 -34.95
CA ASN A 302 -5.02 -20.37 -35.45
C ASN A 302 -3.56 -20.72 -35.84
N THR A 303 -3.01 -21.84 -35.35
CA THR A 303 -1.65 -22.31 -35.69
C THR A 303 -1.60 -23.31 -36.83
N THR A 304 -2.72 -23.98 -37.15
CA THR A 304 -2.75 -24.99 -38.23
C THR A 304 -2.72 -24.40 -39.64
N ASN A 305 -3.18 -23.17 -39.83
CA ASN A 305 -3.20 -22.51 -41.14
C ASN A 305 -2.84 -21.03 -41.01
N ASP A 306 -1.71 -20.64 -41.58
CA ASP A 306 -1.28 -19.25 -41.63
C ASP A 306 -2.06 -18.49 -42.70
N VAL A 307 -2.79 -17.44 -42.30
CA VAL A 307 -3.53 -16.57 -43.21
C VAL A 307 -2.64 -16.01 -44.33
N ALA A 308 -1.39 -15.65 -44.00
CA ALA A 308 -0.49 -15.01 -44.94
C ALA A 308 0.05 -15.99 -45.98
N ASN A 309 0.64 -17.10 -45.53
CA ASN A 309 1.36 -18.04 -46.40
C ASN A 309 0.55 -19.28 -46.81
N GLY A 310 -0.58 -19.56 -46.16
CA GLY A 310 -1.29 -20.82 -46.27
C GLY A 310 -0.50 -22.00 -45.66
N ARG A 311 -0.97 -23.21 -45.91
CA ARG A 311 -0.29 -24.47 -45.53
C ARG A 311 -0.02 -25.31 -46.77
N MET A 312 1.24 -25.67 -46.99
CA MET A 312 1.61 -26.68 -47.98
C MET A 312 1.40 -28.08 -47.39
N THR A 313 0.66 -28.95 -48.07
CA THR A 313 0.47 -30.35 -47.66
C THR A 313 1.53 -31.27 -48.26
N ASP A 314 1.64 -32.48 -47.71
CA ASP A 314 2.52 -33.54 -48.22
C ASP A 314 2.19 -33.93 -49.68
N ASP A 315 0.94 -33.71 -50.09
CA ASP A 315 0.47 -33.93 -51.47
C ASP A 315 0.81 -32.78 -52.44
N GLY A 316 1.54 -31.76 -52.00
CA GLY A 316 1.91 -30.58 -52.79
C GLY A 316 0.76 -29.60 -53.03
N ILE A 317 -0.26 -29.60 -52.16
CA ILE A 317 -1.41 -28.70 -52.26
C ILE A 317 -1.20 -27.51 -51.33
N LEU A 318 -1.33 -26.29 -51.85
CA LEU A 318 -1.32 -25.07 -51.04
C LEU A 318 -2.75 -24.75 -50.58
N ILE A 319 -3.03 -25.02 -49.32
CA ILE A 319 -4.30 -24.70 -48.67
C ILE A 319 -4.24 -23.27 -48.13
N GLN A 320 -5.21 -22.43 -48.47
CA GLN A 320 -5.20 -21.01 -48.06
C GLN A 320 -6.33 -20.60 -47.11
N THR A 321 -7.30 -21.49 -46.88
CA THR A 321 -8.55 -21.15 -46.19
C THR A 321 -8.95 -22.23 -45.18
N ILE A 322 -9.81 -21.85 -44.23
CA ILE A 322 -10.36 -22.78 -43.23
C ILE A 322 -11.18 -23.92 -43.87
N TRP A 323 -11.96 -23.64 -44.91
CA TRP A 323 -12.75 -24.68 -45.59
C TRP A 323 -11.87 -25.63 -46.39
N GLY A 324 -10.82 -25.13 -47.04
CA GLY A 324 -9.82 -25.98 -47.68
C GLY A 324 -9.14 -26.92 -46.67
N GLU A 325 -8.78 -26.38 -45.50
CA GLU A 325 -8.13 -27.13 -44.42
C GLU A 325 -9.02 -28.22 -43.84
N ILE A 326 -10.27 -27.89 -43.48
CA ILE A 326 -11.22 -28.86 -42.94
C ILE A 326 -11.51 -29.96 -43.99
N ALA A 327 -11.70 -29.60 -45.26
CA ALA A 327 -11.93 -30.59 -46.30
C ALA A 327 -10.75 -31.55 -46.43
N TYR A 328 -9.53 -31.03 -46.53
CA TYR A 328 -8.33 -31.85 -46.65
C TYR A 328 -8.12 -32.78 -45.44
N GLN A 329 -8.37 -32.32 -44.20
CA GLN A 329 -8.26 -33.20 -43.04
C GLN A 329 -9.32 -34.31 -42.99
N LEU A 330 -10.54 -34.06 -43.47
CA LEU A 330 -11.60 -35.07 -43.46
C LEU A 330 -11.42 -36.18 -44.49
N GLY A 331 -10.82 -35.90 -45.65
CA GLY A 331 -10.74 -36.89 -46.74
C GLY A 331 -9.59 -36.68 -47.72
N GLY A 332 -8.52 -36.00 -47.29
CA GLY A 332 -7.32 -35.76 -48.08
C GLY A 332 -7.56 -34.95 -49.35
N LYS A 333 -6.72 -35.23 -50.36
CA LYS A 333 -6.78 -34.59 -51.69
C LYS A 333 -8.15 -34.69 -52.35
N GLU A 334 -8.84 -35.82 -52.22
CA GLU A 334 -10.17 -36.02 -52.83
C GLU A 334 -11.24 -35.09 -52.25
N ALA A 335 -11.20 -34.84 -50.94
CA ALA A 335 -12.10 -33.92 -50.28
C ALA A 335 -11.77 -32.47 -50.62
N TYR A 336 -10.47 -32.12 -50.64
CA TYR A 336 -10.02 -30.79 -51.03
C TYR A 336 -10.46 -30.43 -52.46
N GLU A 337 -10.41 -31.37 -53.40
CA GLU A 337 -10.78 -31.12 -54.80
C GLU A 337 -12.23 -30.62 -54.96
N ILE A 338 -13.13 -30.99 -54.05
CA ILE A 338 -14.52 -30.51 -54.02
C ILE A 338 -14.59 -28.99 -53.79
N VAL A 339 -13.63 -28.43 -53.04
CA VAL A 339 -13.58 -27.01 -52.64
C VAL A 339 -12.35 -26.27 -53.19
N ARG A 340 -11.52 -26.90 -54.03
CA ARG A 340 -10.27 -26.33 -54.57
C ARG A 340 -10.47 -24.94 -55.13
N LYS A 341 -11.45 -24.77 -56.02
CA LYS A 341 -11.73 -23.48 -56.66
C LYS A 341 -12.05 -22.39 -55.63
N ASN A 342 -12.76 -22.73 -54.56
CA ASN A 342 -13.13 -21.81 -53.49
C ASN A 342 -11.92 -21.43 -52.62
N ASP A 343 -11.06 -22.39 -52.31
CA ASP A 343 -9.80 -22.17 -51.59
C ASP A 343 -8.83 -21.29 -52.39
N GLU A 344 -8.59 -21.61 -53.68
CA GLU A 344 -7.71 -20.84 -54.57
C GLU A 344 -8.22 -19.41 -54.80
N GLN A 345 -9.54 -19.20 -54.83
CA GLN A 345 -10.16 -17.89 -55.02
C GLN A 345 -10.42 -17.13 -53.71
N LEU A 346 -10.21 -17.75 -52.55
CA LEU A 346 -10.50 -17.20 -51.22
C LEU A 346 -11.99 -16.81 -51.02
N ILE A 347 -12.91 -17.50 -51.70
CA ILE A 347 -14.37 -17.22 -51.68
C ILE A 347 -15.10 -18.43 -51.07
N ALA A 348 -16.01 -18.19 -50.13
CA ALA A 348 -16.74 -19.24 -49.41
C ALA A 348 -17.49 -20.22 -50.36
N PRO A 349 -17.54 -21.53 -50.04
CA PRO A 349 -18.06 -22.59 -50.91
C PRO A 349 -19.57 -22.60 -51.24
N ALA A 350 -20.36 -21.64 -50.76
CA ALA A 350 -21.76 -21.41 -51.15
C ALA A 350 -22.60 -22.71 -51.17
N GLY A 351 -22.51 -23.51 -50.10
CA GLY A 351 -23.25 -24.76 -49.89
C GLY A 351 -22.58 -26.04 -50.43
N ILE A 352 -21.51 -25.96 -51.23
CA ILE A 352 -20.80 -27.13 -51.76
C ILE A 352 -20.18 -27.97 -50.64
N PHE A 353 -19.81 -27.35 -49.52
CA PHE A 353 -19.20 -28.02 -48.36
C PHE A 353 -20.06 -29.16 -47.79
N LYS A 354 -21.39 -29.11 -47.96
CA LYS A 354 -22.30 -30.20 -47.58
C LYS A 354 -21.92 -31.53 -48.24
N LYS A 355 -21.42 -31.52 -49.47
CA LYS A 355 -20.97 -32.72 -50.19
C LYS A 355 -19.76 -33.38 -49.52
N VAL A 356 -18.85 -32.58 -48.97
CA VAL A 356 -17.69 -33.07 -48.21
C VAL A 356 -18.19 -33.80 -46.96
N LEU A 357 -19.06 -33.17 -46.18
CA LEU A 357 -19.63 -33.77 -44.96
C LEU A 357 -20.40 -35.06 -45.24
N GLN A 358 -21.18 -35.11 -46.33
CA GLN A 358 -21.93 -36.31 -46.71
C GLN A 358 -21.04 -37.47 -47.12
N LYS A 359 -19.93 -37.19 -47.83
CA LYS A 359 -19.01 -38.23 -48.32
C LYS A 359 -18.17 -38.84 -47.18
N TYR A 360 -17.81 -38.05 -46.17
CA TYR A 360 -16.86 -38.44 -45.11
C TYR A 360 -17.50 -38.55 -43.72
N ALA A 361 -18.80 -38.79 -43.62
CA ALA A 361 -19.45 -39.10 -42.33
C ALA A 361 -19.12 -40.54 -41.84
N PRO A 362 -19.04 -40.81 -40.52
CA PRO A 362 -19.22 -39.88 -39.41
C PRO A 362 -18.04 -38.91 -39.26
N ALA A 363 -18.33 -37.61 -39.11
CA ALA A 363 -17.31 -36.56 -39.10
C ALA A 363 -17.41 -35.65 -37.86
N LEU A 364 -16.28 -35.44 -37.19
CA LEU A 364 -16.11 -34.50 -36.10
C LEU A 364 -15.24 -33.33 -36.57
N ILE A 365 -15.73 -32.10 -36.41
CA ILE A 365 -14.97 -30.89 -36.73
C ILE A 365 -14.75 -30.11 -35.43
N LEU A 366 -13.49 -29.84 -35.09
CA LEU A 366 -13.08 -29.08 -33.92
C LEU A 366 -12.42 -27.78 -34.39
N ILE A 367 -13.00 -26.63 -34.05
CA ILE A 367 -12.47 -25.30 -34.39
C ILE A 367 -12.09 -24.58 -33.09
N ASP A 368 -10.78 -24.48 -32.83
CA ASP A 368 -10.23 -23.76 -31.68
C ASP A 368 -9.82 -22.33 -32.08
N GLU A 369 -10.16 -21.34 -31.24
CA GLU A 369 -9.78 -19.93 -31.37
C GLU A 369 -10.19 -19.27 -32.71
N LEU A 370 -11.43 -19.48 -33.15
CA LEU A 370 -11.92 -18.97 -34.45
C LEU A 370 -11.82 -17.43 -34.58
N ALA A 371 -12.09 -16.69 -33.50
CA ALA A 371 -12.05 -15.24 -33.50
C ALA A 371 -10.67 -14.69 -33.84
N ASP A 372 -9.61 -15.29 -33.29
CA ASP A 372 -8.23 -14.85 -33.52
C ASP A 372 -7.80 -15.06 -34.98
N TYR A 373 -8.21 -16.19 -35.57
CA TYR A 373 -8.02 -16.43 -37.00
C TYR A 373 -8.72 -15.34 -37.83
N CYS A 374 -9.98 -15.02 -37.53
CA CYS A 374 -10.73 -14.00 -38.26
C CYS A 374 -10.09 -12.60 -38.14
N VAL A 375 -9.55 -12.23 -36.98
CA VAL A 375 -8.83 -10.96 -36.82
C VAL A 375 -7.61 -10.88 -37.73
N LYS A 376 -6.83 -11.96 -37.85
CA LYS A 376 -5.71 -12.01 -38.82
C LYS A 376 -6.22 -12.02 -40.27
N ALA A 377 -7.30 -12.75 -40.55
CA ALA A 377 -7.92 -12.85 -41.86
C ALA A 377 -8.50 -11.52 -42.38
N ALA A 378 -8.82 -10.58 -41.49
CA ALA A 378 -9.32 -9.25 -41.88
C ALA A 378 -8.30 -8.45 -42.71
N ALA A 379 -7.01 -8.72 -42.51
CA ALA A 379 -5.92 -8.12 -43.26
C ALA A 379 -5.80 -8.64 -44.71
N LYS A 380 -6.28 -9.85 -45.01
CA LYS A 380 -6.23 -10.45 -46.35
C LYS A 380 -7.49 -10.08 -47.13
N LYS A 381 -7.35 -9.23 -48.15
CA LYS A 381 -8.48 -8.79 -48.98
C LYS A 381 -8.83 -9.81 -50.07
N THR A 382 -10.12 -10.02 -50.29
CA THR A 382 -10.70 -10.84 -51.35
C THR A 382 -11.78 -10.02 -52.06
N GLY A 383 -11.46 -9.51 -53.26
CA GLY A 383 -12.33 -8.57 -53.98
C GLY A 383 -12.59 -7.30 -53.15
N ASN A 384 -13.87 -6.94 -52.97
CA ASN A 384 -14.30 -5.81 -52.14
C ASN A 384 -14.49 -6.17 -50.65
N THR A 385 -14.17 -7.40 -50.25
CA THR A 385 -14.32 -7.92 -48.89
C THR A 385 -12.98 -8.38 -48.33
N SER A 386 -12.96 -8.87 -47.09
CA SER A 386 -11.82 -9.56 -46.49
C SER A 386 -12.06 -11.08 -46.41
N LEU A 387 -10.99 -11.85 -46.21
CA LEU A 387 -11.08 -13.27 -45.90
C LEU A 387 -11.83 -13.52 -44.59
N ALA A 388 -11.81 -12.57 -43.64
CA ALA A 388 -12.63 -12.63 -42.43
C ALA A 388 -14.13 -12.62 -42.78
N ASP A 389 -14.56 -11.71 -43.66
CA ASP A 389 -15.96 -11.64 -44.11
C ASP A 389 -16.41 -12.94 -44.80
N GLN A 390 -15.54 -13.49 -45.67
CA GLN A 390 -15.78 -14.77 -46.32
C GLN A 390 -15.83 -15.93 -45.32
N THR A 391 -14.98 -15.92 -44.30
CA THR A 391 -14.98 -16.93 -43.24
C THR A 391 -16.25 -16.85 -42.39
N ILE A 392 -16.68 -15.65 -42.01
CA ILE A 392 -17.93 -15.40 -41.28
C ILE A 392 -19.14 -15.88 -42.11
N SER A 393 -19.13 -15.65 -43.43
CA SER A 393 -20.14 -16.17 -44.36
C SER A 393 -20.11 -17.71 -44.43
N PHE A 394 -18.91 -18.30 -44.53
CA PHE A 394 -18.72 -19.75 -44.51
C PHE A 394 -19.25 -20.39 -43.22
N MET A 395 -19.05 -19.76 -42.05
CA MET A 395 -19.55 -20.29 -40.78
C MET A 395 -21.06 -20.47 -40.77
N GLN A 396 -21.82 -19.54 -41.35
CA GLN A 396 -23.27 -19.70 -41.43
C GLN A 396 -23.66 -20.94 -42.26
N GLU A 397 -23.17 -21.06 -43.49
CA GLU A 397 -23.49 -22.22 -44.32
C GLU A 397 -22.92 -23.54 -43.76
N PHE A 398 -21.78 -23.47 -43.07
CA PHE A 398 -21.14 -24.62 -42.44
C PHE A 398 -22.01 -25.17 -41.30
N THR A 399 -22.52 -24.30 -40.42
CA THR A 399 -23.41 -24.72 -39.33
C THR A 399 -24.73 -25.30 -39.86
N GLU A 400 -25.31 -24.72 -40.91
CA GLU A 400 -26.49 -25.26 -41.59
C GLU A 400 -26.21 -26.63 -42.24
N ALA A 401 -25.04 -26.80 -42.85
CA ALA A 401 -24.63 -28.07 -43.47
C ALA A 401 -24.39 -29.19 -42.44
N ILE A 402 -23.83 -28.86 -41.27
CA ILE A 402 -23.65 -29.78 -40.15
C ILE A 402 -25.01 -30.21 -39.59
N ALA A 403 -25.91 -29.26 -39.31
CA ALA A 403 -27.25 -29.56 -38.81
C ALA A 403 -28.04 -30.50 -39.74
N ALA A 404 -27.86 -30.34 -41.06
CA ALA A 404 -28.50 -31.17 -42.08
C ALA A 404 -27.89 -32.57 -42.29
N ASN A 405 -26.77 -32.92 -41.65
CA ASN A 405 -26.13 -34.23 -41.78
C ASN A 405 -26.25 -35.02 -40.47
N GLU A 406 -26.83 -36.22 -40.54
CA GLU A 406 -27.18 -37.02 -39.36
C GLU A 406 -25.99 -37.47 -38.53
N LYS A 407 -24.80 -37.59 -39.11
CA LYS A 407 -23.61 -38.13 -38.43
C LYS A 407 -22.42 -37.16 -38.43
N CYS A 408 -22.69 -35.85 -38.47
CA CYS A 408 -21.65 -34.83 -38.38
C CYS A 408 -21.88 -33.95 -37.16
N VAL A 409 -20.80 -33.63 -36.46
CA VAL A 409 -20.82 -32.73 -35.29
C VAL A 409 -19.68 -31.73 -35.41
N ALA A 410 -19.96 -30.47 -35.11
CA ALA A 410 -18.96 -29.42 -35.06
C ALA A 410 -18.90 -28.79 -33.66
N ILE A 411 -17.69 -28.59 -33.13
CA ILE A 411 -17.45 -27.82 -31.90
C ILE A 411 -16.63 -26.59 -32.27
N ILE A 412 -17.14 -25.41 -31.95
CA ILE A 412 -16.51 -24.12 -32.25
C ILE A 412 -16.27 -23.40 -30.93
N THR A 413 -15.03 -22.99 -30.68
CA THR A 413 -14.72 -22.16 -29.51
C THR A 413 -14.75 -20.69 -29.88
N LEU A 414 -15.41 -19.91 -29.02
CA LEU A 414 -15.45 -18.45 -29.12
C LEU A 414 -15.06 -17.84 -27.78
N PRO A 415 -14.35 -16.70 -27.78
CA PRO A 415 -14.11 -15.95 -26.57
C PRO A 415 -15.39 -15.31 -26.04
N ALA A 416 -15.52 -15.26 -24.72
CA ALA A 416 -16.62 -14.61 -24.04
C ALA A 416 -16.45 -13.10 -23.99
N SER A 417 -15.22 -12.61 -24.13
CA SER A 417 -14.90 -11.18 -24.07
C SER A 417 -13.97 -10.75 -25.20
N VAL A 418 -14.14 -9.51 -25.67
CA VAL A 418 -13.30 -8.91 -26.74
C VAL A 418 -11.84 -8.81 -26.29
N GLN A 419 -11.63 -8.60 -24.99
CA GLN A 419 -10.32 -8.47 -24.36
C GLN A 419 -9.45 -9.72 -24.51
N GLU A 420 -10.06 -10.89 -24.71
CA GLU A 420 -9.33 -12.16 -24.93
C GLU A 420 -8.76 -12.30 -26.35
N VAL A 421 -9.25 -11.52 -27.32
CA VAL A 421 -8.83 -11.58 -28.73
C VAL A 421 -7.85 -10.45 -29.05
N ALA A 422 -8.35 -9.21 -28.99
CA ALA A 422 -7.60 -8.00 -29.26
C ALA A 422 -8.38 -6.80 -28.76
N ASN A 423 -7.68 -5.78 -28.26
CA ASN A 423 -8.32 -4.55 -27.80
C ASN A 423 -8.58 -3.58 -28.97
N SER A 424 -9.39 -3.99 -29.95
CA SER A 424 -9.74 -3.17 -31.13
C SER A 424 -11.24 -3.18 -31.46
N PRO A 425 -11.78 -2.09 -32.02
CA PRO A 425 -13.18 -2.06 -32.49
C PRO A 425 -13.49 -3.12 -33.57
N GLU A 426 -12.52 -3.43 -34.42
CA GLU A 426 -12.65 -4.43 -35.48
C GLU A 426 -12.78 -5.85 -34.90
N ALA A 427 -11.96 -6.19 -33.91
CA ALA A 427 -12.08 -7.46 -33.18
C ALA A 427 -13.44 -7.59 -32.46
N ALA A 428 -13.96 -6.49 -31.88
CA ALA A 428 -15.29 -6.48 -31.29
C ALA A 428 -16.39 -6.78 -32.31
N SER A 429 -16.30 -6.17 -33.50
CA SER A 429 -17.26 -6.38 -34.59
C SER A 429 -17.21 -7.81 -35.15
N ILE A 430 -16.02 -8.36 -35.33
CA ILE A 430 -15.79 -9.75 -35.77
C ILE A 430 -16.38 -10.73 -34.74
N LEU A 431 -16.08 -10.55 -33.46
CA LEU A 431 -16.58 -11.42 -32.39
C LEU A 431 -18.11 -11.38 -32.32
N SER A 432 -18.70 -10.19 -32.37
CA SER A 432 -20.17 -10.03 -32.37
C SER A 432 -20.81 -10.70 -33.59
N SER A 433 -20.20 -10.57 -34.77
CA SER A 433 -20.66 -11.23 -36.00
C SER A 433 -20.59 -12.75 -35.90
N LEU A 434 -19.48 -13.30 -35.40
CA LEU A 434 -19.32 -14.74 -35.18
C LEU A 434 -20.33 -15.27 -34.15
N GLN A 435 -20.49 -14.58 -33.01
CA GLN A 435 -21.48 -14.94 -32.00
C GLN A 435 -22.87 -15.02 -32.62
N SER A 436 -23.32 -14.01 -33.38
CA SER A 436 -24.65 -13.99 -33.99
C SER A 436 -24.92 -15.13 -34.98
N ARG A 437 -23.87 -15.64 -35.65
CA ARG A 437 -24.00 -16.70 -36.68
C ARG A 437 -23.82 -18.10 -36.12
N VAL A 438 -22.97 -18.27 -35.10
CA VAL A 438 -22.72 -19.55 -34.44
C VAL A 438 -23.74 -19.84 -33.34
N SER A 439 -24.23 -18.82 -32.62
CA SER A 439 -25.15 -18.99 -31.48
C SER A 439 -26.58 -19.38 -31.88
N ARG A 440 -26.94 -19.31 -33.17
CA ARG A 440 -28.28 -19.67 -33.65
C ARG A 440 -28.54 -21.19 -33.67
N VAL A 441 -27.51 -22.04 -33.54
CA VAL A 441 -27.60 -23.47 -33.87
C VAL A 441 -27.04 -24.41 -32.79
N GLY A 442 -26.94 -24.00 -31.51
CA GLY A 442 -26.74 -24.98 -30.43
C GLY A 442 -26.25 -24.44 -29.09
N ALA A 443 -26.41 -25.29 -28.07
CA ALA A 443 -26.39 -24.95 -26.65
C ALA A 443 -25.07 -24.30 -26.14
N ASP A 444 -25.19 -23.09 -25.57
CA ASP A 444 -24.14 -22.42 -24.79
C ASP A 444 -23.77 -23.27 -23.56
N THR A 445 -22.71 -24.08 -23.68
CA THR A 445 -22.28 -24.97 -22.59
C THR A 445 -20.98 -24.45 -21.98
N GLN A 446 -21.03 -24.01 -20.72
CA GLN A 446 -19.81 -23.75 -19.96
C GLN A 446 -19.12 -25.08 -19.61
N PRO A 447 -17.84 -25.31 -19.97
CA PRO A 447 -17.21 -26.62 -19.81
C PRO A 447 -17.01 -27.09 -18.37
N VAL A 448 -16.78 -26.15 -17.44
CA VAL A 448 -16.48 -26.41 -16.01
C VAL A 448 -17.32 -25.46 -15.18
N ALA A 449 -18.12 -25.99 -14.25
CA ALA A 449 -18.85 -25.17 -13.30
C ALA A 449 -17.93 -24.66 -12.17
N GLU A 450 -18.32 -23.58 -11.48
CA GLU A 450 -17.46 -22.92 -10.48
C GLU A 450 -17.13 -23.81 -9.26
N ASP A 451 -18.00 -24.76 -8.93
CA ASP A 451 -17.88 -25.72 -7.83
C ASP A 451 -16.98 -26.92 -8.19
N GLU A 452 -16.78 -27.20 -9.48
CA GLU A 452 -15.97 -28.33 -9.96
C GLU A 452 -14.47 -28.01 -10.00
N ILE A 453 -14.10 -26.74 -9.84
CA ILE A 453 -12.71 -26.28 -9.92
C ILE A 453 -11.81 -26.97 -8.88
N TYR A 454 -12.32 -27.21 -7.66
CA TYR A 454 -11.53 -27.87 -6.62
C TYR A 454 -11.15 -29.31 -7.01
N GLU A 455 -12.10 -30.06 -7.59
CA GLU A 455 -11.86 -31.44 -8.05
C GLU A 455 -10.91 -31.47 -9.27
N VAL A 456 -11.03 -30.49 -10.17
CA VAL A 456 -10.09 -30.34 -11.29
C VAL A 456 -8.67 -30.09 -10.79
N ILE A 457 -8.50 -29.16 -9.83
CA ILE A 457 -7.20 -28.85 -9.23
C ILE A 457 -6.64 -30.09 -8.54
N ARG A 458 -7.43 -30.75 -7.71
CA ARG A 458 -7.04 -31.98 -7.00
C ARG A 458 -6.55 -33.06 -7.96
N ARG A 459 -7.33 -33.39 -9.01
CA ARG A 459 -6.99 -34.45 -9.97
C ARG A 459 -5.73 -34.14 -10.77
N ARG A 460 -5.48 -32.85 -11.04
CA ARG A 460 -4.30 -32.38 -11.77
C ARG A 460 -3.04 -32.32 -10.92
N LEU A 461 -3.17 -32.13 -9.60
CA LEU A 461 -2.02 -31.96 -8.71
C LEU A 461 -1.64 -33.25 -7.96
N PHE A 462 -2.59 -34.17 -7.75
CA PHE A 462 -2.38 -35.38 -6.96
C PHE A 462 -2.72 -36.66 -7.74
N GLU A 463 -1.91 -37.68 -7.55
CA GLU A 463 -2.11 -39.06 -8.04
C GLU A 463 -3.15 -39.78 -7.19
N ASP A 464 -3.00 -39.65 -5.87
CA ASP A 464 -3.89 -40.19 -4.85
C ASP A 464 -4.06 -39.16 -3.74
N ILE A 465 -5.22 -39.16 -3.10
CA ILE A 465 -5.50 -38.31 -1.94
C ILE A 465 -6.05 -39.10 -0.74
N GLY A 466 -6.03 -40.43 -0.81
CA GLY A 466 -6.50 -41.32 0.24
C GLY A 466 -8.02 -41.53 0.26
N ASP A 467 -8.47 -42.10 1.38
CA ASP A 467 -9.85 -42.56 1.57
C ASP A 467 -10.83 -41.41 1.86
N LYS A 468 -12.03 -41.49 1.28
CA LYS A 468 -13.13 -40.55 1.50
C LYS A 468 -13.52 -40.44 2.97
N ALA A 469 -13.57 -41.55 3.70
CA ALA A 469 -13.91 -41.53 5.12
C ALA A 469 -12.89 -40.73 5.95
N TYR A 470 -11.61 -40.81 5.59
CA TYR A 470 -10.55 -40.02 6.22
C TYR A 470 -10.72 -38.52 5.94
N ILE A 471 -11.04 -38.14 4.69
CA ILE A 471 -11.26 -36.74 4.29
C ILE A 471 -12.48 -36.16 5.02
N GLU A 472 -13.57 -36.93 5.14
CA GLU A 472 -14.73 -36.53 5.92
C GLU A 472 -14.38 -36.32 7.39
N ASN A 473 -13.57 -37.21 7.97
CA ASN A 473 -13.09 -37.06 9.34
C ASN A 473 -12.22 -35.80 9.52
N VAL A 474 -11.35 -35.47 8.55
CA VAL A 474 -10.61 -34.20 8.53
C VAL A 474 -11.59 -33.03 8.55
N ALA A 475 -12.57 -33.02 7.65
CA ALA A 475 -13.55 -31.93 7.58
C ALA A 475 -14.34 -31.76 8.88
N ASN A 476 -14.71 -32.86 9.55
CA ASN A 476 -15.39 -32.82 10.86
C ASN A 476 -14.54 -32.11 11.92
N HIS A 477 -13.26 -32.49 12.06
CA HIS A 477 -12.37 -31.88 13.04
C HIS A 477 -12.16 -30.36 12.80
N TYR A 478 -12.11 -29.93 11.55
CA TYR A 478 -12.03 -28.50 11.23
C TYR A 478 -13.32 -27.76 11.56
N VAL A 479 -14.49 -28.33 11.24
CA VAL A 479 -15.79 -27.72 11.57
C VAL A 479 -15.98 -27.63 13.09
N GLU A 480 -15.57 -28.65 13.83
CA GLU A 480 -15.58 -28.64 15.30
C GLU A 480 -14.70 -27.51 15.85
N LEU A 481 -13.46 -27.38 15.35
CA LEU A 481 -12.55 -26.29 15.71
C LEU A 481 -13.17 -24.92 15.40
N TYR A 482 -13.79 -24.75 14.23
CA TYR A 482 -14.42 -23.48 13.85
C TYR A 482 -15.67 -23.17 14.67
N THR A 483 -16.40 -24.19 15.10
CA THR A 483 -17.55 -24.03 16.00
C THR A 483 -17.09 -23.57 17.38
N GLN A 484 -15.99 -24.10 17.90
CA GLN A 484 -15.39 -23.66 19.17
C GLN A 484 -14.96 -22.18 19.16
N HIS A 485 -14.59 -21.66 17.98
CA HIS A 485 -14.13 -20.28 17.79
C HIS A 485 -15.09 -19.43 16.93
N GLN A 486 -16.39 -19.75 16.92
CA GLN A 486 -17.35 -19.13 15.99
C GLN A 486 -17.45 -17.61 16.12
N THR A 487 -17.26 -17.04 17.31
CA THR A 487 -17.28 -15.58 17.54
C THR A 487 -16.06 -14.86 16.99
N GLU A 488 -14.97 -15.59 16.77
CA GLU A 488 -13.68 -15.08 16.30
C GLU A 488 -13.47 -15.31 14.79
N LEU A 489 -14.41 -15.99 14.14
CA LEU A 489 -14.32 -16.43 12.75
C LEU A 489 -15.48 -15.87 11.91
N PRO A 490 -15.36 -15.91 10.57
CA PRO A 490 -16.46 -15.54 9.68
C PRO A 490 -17.69 -16.43 9.91
N SER A 491 -18.89 -15.85 9.81
CA SER A 491 -20.15 -16.51 10.15
C SER A 491 -20.48 -17.75 9.29
N ASN A 492 -19.83 -17.89 8.13
CA ASN A 492 -19.96 -19.04 7.24
C ASN A 492 -19.03 -20.22 7.60
N ALA A 493 -17.98 -20.02 8.39
CA ALA A 493 -16.93 -21.02 8.64
C ALA A 493 -17.45 -22.29 9.34
N ALA A 494 -18.36 -22.14 10.30
CA ALA A 494 -18.95 -23.25 11.05
C ALA A 494 -20.15 -23.92 10.34
N LYS A 495 -20.52 -23.47 9.14
CA LYS A 495 -21.70 -23.99 8.43
C LYS A 495 -21.37 -25.26 7.63
N ASN A 496 -22.39 -26.08 7.39
CA ASN A 496 -22.26 -27.32 6.64
C ASN A 496 -21.83 -27.09 5.17
N GLU A 497 -22.15 -25.94 4.58
CA GLU A 497 -21.66 -25.58 3.25
C GLU A 497 -20.13 -25.47 3.21
N TYR A 498 -19.52 -24.93 4.27
CA TYR A 498 -18.06 -24.82 4.36
C TYR A 498 -17.40 -26.18 4.60
N LYS A 499 -18.05 -27.08 5.36
CA LYS A 499 -17.63 -28.49 5.46
C LYS A 499 -17.51 -29.15 4.09
N LYS A 500 -18.52 -28.98 3.23
CA LYS A 500 -18.50 -29.52 1.86
C LYS A 500 -17.34 -28.95 1.04
N LYS A 501 -17.05 -27.65 1.19
CA LYS A 501 -15.88 -27.03 0.55
C LYS A 501 -14.55 -27.65 1.02
N ILE A 502 -14.39 -27.95 2.31
CA ILE A 502 -13.19 -28.62 2.82
C ILE A 502 -13.02 -30.01 2.17
N ILE A 503 -14.11 -30.79 2.09
CA ILE A 503 -14.07 -32.12 1.45
C ILE A 503 -13.66 -32.01 -0.02
N GLN A 504 -14.23 -31.06 -0.76
CA GLN A 504 -13.94 -30.85 -2.18
C GLN A 504 -12.52 -30.32 -2.45
N SER A 505 -11.97 -29.52 -1.53
CA SER A 505 -10.66 -28.87 -1.70
C SER A 505 -9.49 -29.67 -1.14
N TYR A 506 -9.74 -30.74 -0.37
CA TYR A 506 -8.69 -31.58 0.21
C TYR A 506 -7.67 -32.03 -0.86
N PRO A 507 -6.35 -31.90 -0.60
CA PRO A 507 -5.71 -31.55 0.68
C PRO A 507 -5.52 -30.04 0.93
N PHE A 508 -6.08 -29.15 0.13
CA PHE A 508 -6.00 -27.71 0.37
C PHE A 508 -7.03 -27.23 1.38
N HIS A 509 -6.67 -26.19 2.12
CA HIS A 509 -7.66 -25.38 2.81
C HIS A 509 -8.41 -24.50 1.78
N PRO A 510 -9.75 -24.37 1.84
CA PRO A 510 -10.54 -23.66 0.82
C PRO A 510 -10.02 -22.26 0.51
N GLU A 511 -9.65 -21.50 1.55
CA GLU A 511 -9.21 -20.12 1.41
C GLU A 511 -7.93 -19.96 0.58
N LEU A 512 -7.04 -20.96 0.54
CA LEU A 512 -5.83 -20.88 -0.29
C LEU A 512 -6.17 -20.92 -1.78
N VAL A 513 -7.10 -21.80 -2.16
CA VAL A 513 -7.57 -21.89 -3.54
C VAL A 513 -8.34 -20.62 -3.92
N ASP A 514 -9.19 -20.12 -3.01
CA ASP A 514 -10.03 -18.95 -3.24
C ASP A 514 -9.22 -17.65 -3.41
N ILE A 515 -8.04 -17.51 -2.77
CA ILE A 515 -7.11 -16.39 -3.06
C ILE A 515 -6.81 -16.31 -4.56
N PHE A 516 -6.34 -17.41 -5.16
CA PHE A 516 -5.91 -17.37 -6.56
C PHE A 516 -7.11 -17.40 -7.51
N LYS A 517 -8.17 -18.13 -7.17
CA LYS A 517 -9.40 -18.26 -7.96
C LYS A 517 -10.21 -16.97 -8.00
N ILE A 518 -10.32 -16.24 -6.89
CA ILE A 518 -11.24 -15.09 -6.80
C ILE A 518 -10.43 -13.79 -6.87
N LYS A 519 -9.42 -13.64 -6.02
CA LYS A 519 -8.71 -12.36 -5.87
C LYS A 519 -7.71 -12.11 -6.99
N TRP A 520 -6.89 -13.09 -7.36
CA TRP A 520 -5.88 -12.89 -8.40
C TRP A 520 -6.46 -13.01 -9.81
N ALA A 521 -7.45 -13.88 -10.00
CA ALA A 521 -8.17 -14.05 -11.26
C ALA A 521 -9.01 -12.85 -11.71
N SER A 522 -9.28 -11.89 -10.82
CA SER A 522 -9.92 -10.63 -11.21
C SER A 522 -9.00 -9.73 -12.07
N ASN A 523 -7.68 -9.96 -12.04
CA ASN A 523 -6.75 -9.27 -12.93
C ASN A 523 -6.77 -9.91 -14.33
N ASN A 524 -7.07 -9.11 -15.36
CA ASN A 524 -7.18 -9.59 -16.75
C ASN A 524 -5.88 -10.17 -17.31
N ASN A 525 -4.72 -9.75 -16.78
CA ASN A 525 -3.41 -10.28 -17.20
C ASN A 525 -3.03 -11.58 -16.46
N PHE A 526 -3.88 -12.07 -15.54
CA PHE A 526 -3.67 -13.33 -14.86
C PHE A 526 -4.41 -14.46 -15.58
N GLN A 527 -3.67 -15.51 -15.95
CA GLN A 527 -4.27 -16.71 -16.53
C GLN A 527 -5.04 -17.48 -15.45
N ARG A 528 -6.37 -17.32 -15.44
CA ARG A 528 -7.23 -17.72 -14.31
C ARG A 528 -7.10 -19.17 -13.85
N THR A 529 -6.85 -20.14 -14.73
CA THR A 529 -6.82 -21.57 -14.33
C THR A 529 -5.44 -22.18 -14.46
N ARG A 530 -4.72 -21.89 -15.56
CA ARG A 530 -3.31 -22.30 -15.72
C ARG A 530 -2.42 -21.64 -14.68
N GLY A 531 -2.62 -20.35 -14.43
CA GLY A 531 -1.91 -19.61 -13.37
C GLY A 531 -2.19 -20.17 -11.98
N VAL A 532 -3.46 -20.45 -11.64
CA VAL A 532 -3.83 -21.07 -10.35
C VAL A 532 -3.15 -22.43 -10.19
N LEU A 533 -3.27 -23.32 -11.19
CA LEU A 533 -2.64 -24.64 -11.15
C LEU A 533 -1.13 -24.54 -10.97
N ARG A 534 -0.46 -23.65 -11.71
CA ARG A 534 1.00 -23.45 -11.60
C ARG A 534 1.41 -22.98 -10.22
N LEU A 535 0.69 -22.00 -9.65
CA LEU A 535 1.00 -21.46 -8.33
C LEU A 535 0.76 -22.48 -7.21
N LEU A 536 -0.37 -23.20 -7.27
CA LEU A 536 -0.65 -24.27 -6.31
C LEU A 536 0.33 -25.44 -6.45
N ALA A 537 0.70 -25.83 -7.68
CA ALA A 537 1.70 -26.86 -7.91
C ALA A 537 3.08 -26.46 -7.35
N ALA A 538 3.47 -25.20 -7.46
CA ALA A 538 4.68 -24.67 -6.83
C ALA A 538 4.63 -24.76 -5.30
N ILE A 539 3.50 -24.40 -4.70
CA ILE A 539 3.29 -24.51 -3.26
C ILE A 539 3.36 -25.99 -2.81
N VAL A 540 2.68 -26.89 -3.52
CA VAL A 540 2.71 -28.34 -3.21
C VAL A 540 4.13 -28.88 -3.34
N SER A 541 4.87 -28.51 -4.39
CA SER A 541 6.25 -28.95 -4.61
C SER A 541 7.19 -28.50 -3.49
N ASP A 542 7.11 -27.22 -3.10
CA ASP A 542 7.88 -26.67 -1.98
C ASP A 542 7.57 -27.42 -0.68
N LEU A 543 6.29 -27.55 -0.33
CA LEU A 543 5.86 -28.22 0.89
C LEU A 543 6.27 -29.69 0.93
N TRP A 544 6.18 -30.40 -0.20
CA TRP A 544 6.63 -31.78 -0.32
C TRP A 544 8.13 -31.92 -0.05
N LYS A 545 8.96 -31.06 -0.66
CA LYS A 545 10.41 -31.08 -0.50
C LYS A 545 10.86 -30.80 0.94
N ARG A 546 10.15 -29.92 1.66
CA ARG A 546 10.47 -29.55 3.04
C ARG A 546 9.56 -30.18 4.09
N GLN A 547 8.88 -31.27 3.76
CA GLN A 547 7.88 -31.90 4.62
C GLN A 547 8.39 -32.26 6.03
N GLN A 548 9.70 -32.54 6.17
CA GLN A 548 10.33 -32.87 7.45
C GLN A 548 10.60 -31.65 8.36
N SER A 549 10.58 -30.43 7.80
CA SER A 549 10.84 -29.19 8.54
C SER A 549 9.59 -28.32 8.70
N LEU A 550 8.41 -28.83 8.34
CA LEU A 550 7.15 -28.11 8.49
C LEU A 550 6.69 -28.10 9.96
N PRO A 551 6.37 -26.93 10.54
CA PRO A 551 5.80 -26.88 11.89
C PRO A 551 4.32 -27.26 11.90
N GLY A 552 3.82 -27.75 13.03
CA GLY A 552 2.40 -28.06 13.24
C GLY A 552 1.90 -29.35 12.57
N SER A 553 0.58 -29.53 12.55
CA SER A 553 -0.06 -30.79 12.14
C SER A 553 -0.12 -31.00 10.62
N ASN A 554 -0.10 -29.92 9.83
CA ASN A 554 -0.10 -29.94 8.36
C ASN A 554 -1.18 -30.87 7.74
N VAL A 555 -2.36 -30.94 8.35
CA VAL A 555 -3.46 -31.80 7.87
C VAL A 555 -4.05 -31.30 6.55
N LEU A 556 -4.13 -29.98 6.40
CA LEU A 556 -4.46 -29.29 5.16
C LEU A 556 -3.32 -28.35 4.78
N ILE A 557 -3.27 -27.98 3.50
CA ILE A 557 -2.37 -26.95 2.99
C ILE A 557 -3.04 -25.58 3.18
N HIS A 558 -2.58 -24.84 4.18
CA HIS A 558 -3.05 -23.49 4.48
C HIS A 558 -2.24 -22.43 3.72
N SER A 559 -2.85 -21.27 3.51
CA SER A 559 -2.15 -20.10 2.95
C SER A 559 -1.02 -19.59 3.84
N GLY A 560 -1.08 -19.83 5.15
CA GLY A 560 0.02 -19.54 6.07
C GLY A 560 1.25 -20.45 5.87
N ASN A 561 1.09 -21.62 5.23
CA ASN A 561 2.22 -22.50 4.96
C ASN A 561 3.05 -22.05 3.76
N VAL A 562 2.56 -21.10 2.95
CA VAL A 562 3.25 -20.60 1.77
C VAL A 562 4.54 -19.90 2.20
N TYR A 563 5.68 -20.37 1.71
CA TYR A 563 6.98 -19.78 2.00
C TYR A 563 7.54 -19.08 0.77
N LEU A 564 7.33 -17.77 0.70
CA LEU A 564 7.65 -16.95 -0.47
C LEU A 564 9.09 -17.09 -1.01
N PRO A 565 10.15 -17.21 -0.18
CA PRO A 565 11.52 -17.32 -0.69
C PRO A 565 11.79 -18.53 -1.57
N ASN A 566 11.03 -19.62 -1.43
CA ASN A 566 11.19 -20.82 -2.25
C ASN A 566 10.30 -20.81 -3.50
N LEU A 567 9.48 -19.77 -3.69
CA LEU A 567 8.38 -19.74 -4.65
C LEU A 567 8.57 -18.66 -5.71
N ASP A 568 9.63 -18.81 -6.52
CA ASP A 568 9.92 -17.92 -7.66
C ASP A 568 8.73 -17.77 -8.62
N ALA A 569 7.99 -18.85 -8.85
CA ALA A 569 6.80 -18.82 -9.69
C ALA A 569 5.72 -17.85 -9.18
N LEU A 570 5.60 -17.70 -7.86
CA LEU A 570 4.65 -16.82 -7.20
C LEU A 570 5.17 -15.39 -7.14
N THR A 571 6.41 -15.19 -6.71
CA THR A 571 7.03 -13.85 -6.64
C THR A 571 7.14 -13.22 -8.03
N SER A 572 7.52 -13.99 -9.06
CA SER A 572 7.57 -13.52 -10.45
C SER A 572 6.19 -13.14 -10.99
N GLN A 573 5.16 -13.94 -10.66
CA GLN A 573 3.79 -13.64 -11.06
C GLN A 573 3.28 -12.38 -10.36
N LEU A 574 3.60 -12.19 -9.08
CA LEU A 574 3.27 -10.99 -8.32
C LEU A 574 3.91 -9.75 -8.96
N LYS A 575 5.20 -9.82 -9.31
CA LYS A 575 5.93 -8.73 -10.01
C LYS A 575 5.29 -8.40 -11.36
N LYS A 576 4.94 -9.42 -12.15
CA LYS A 576 4.30 -9.25 -13.47
C LYS A 576 2.93 -8.58 -13.37
N LEU A 577 2.12 -8.91 -12.37
CA LEU A 577 0.76 -8.41 -12.24
C LEU A 577 0.66 -7.05 -11.53
N TYR A 578 1.50 -6.83 -10.52
CA TYR A 578 1.34 -5.71 -9.57
C TYR A 578 2.60 -4.83 -9.43
N GLY A 579 3.69 -5.18 -10.14
CA GLY A 579 4.91 -4.37 -10.22
C GLY A 579 6.05 -4.82 -9.30
N ASN A 580 7.27 -4.38 -9.63
CA ASN A 580 8.50 -4.79 -8.94
C ASN A 580 8.62 -4.25 -7.49
N GLY A 581 7.87 -3.21 -7.12
CA GLY A 581 7.95 -2.59 -5.78
C GLY A 581 7.62 -3.53 -4.61
N TYR A 582 6.90 -4.62 -4.86
CA TYR A 582 6.59 -5.61 -3.84
C TYR A 582 7.80 -6.46 -3.40
N GLU A 583 8.91 -6.43 -4.12
CA GLU A 583 10.15 -7.04 -3.65
C GLU A 583 10.69 -6.34 -2.39
N SER A 584 10.57 -5.01 -2.33
CA SER A 584 10.89 -4.22 -1.14
C SER A 584 9.93 -4.54 0.02
N VAL A 585 8.65 -4.76 -0.27
CA VAL A 585 7.65 -5.15 0.73
C VAL A 585 7.99 -6.50 1.33
N ILE A 586 8.29 -7.49 0.49
CA ILE A 586 8.60 -8.86 0.93
C ILE A 586 9.86 -8.85 1.80
N SER A 587 10.95 -8.24 1.32
CA SER A 587 12.24 -8.22 2.01
C SER A 587 12.25 -7.42 3.32
N ALA A 588 11.45 -6.35 3.41
CA ALA A 588 11.39 -5.51 4.60
C ALA A 588 10.49 -6.07 5.70
N ASP A 589 9.32 -6.62 5.34
CA ASP A 589 8.28 -6.92 6.34
C ASP A 589 7.87 -8.39 6.42
N ILE A 590 7.97 -9.14 5.34
CA ILE A 590 7.30 -10.44 5.22
C ILE A 590 8.27 -11.60 5.37
N SER A 591 9.37 -11.59 4.61
CA SER A 591 10.29 -12.72 4.55
C SER A 591 11.73 -12.30 4.28
N GLY A 592 12.67 -13.09 4.79
CA GLY A 592 14.10 -12.79 4.81
C GLY A 592 14.63 -12.51 6.21
N ALA A 593 15.92 -12.71 6.44
CA ALA A 593 16.53 -12.61 7.77
C ALA A 593 16.43 -11.19 8.39
N SER A 594 16.32 -10.16 7.55
CA SER A 594 16.15 -8.77 7.97
C SER A 594 14.69 -8.34 8.10
N ALA A 595 13.73 -9.18 7.71
CA ALA A 595 12.33 -8.82 7.65
C ALA A 595 11.72 -8.67 9.05
N ASN A 596 10.80 -7.73 9.22
CA ASN A 596 10.16 -7.45 10.51
C ASN A 596 9.40 -8.67 11.06
N ALA A 597 8.66 -9.41 10.22
CA ALA A 597 7.99 -10.64 10.65
C ALA A 597 8.97 -11.69 11.20
N PHE A 598 10.14 -11.88 10.56
CA PHE A 598 11.17 -12.80 11.03
C PHE A 598 11.76 -12.35 12.38
N LYS A 599 12.02 -11.05 12.55
CA LYS A 599 12.51 -10.48 13.82
C LYS A 599 11.52 -10.67 14.96
N ILE A 600 10.23 -10.45 14.72
CA ILE A 600 9.16 -10.68 15.71
C ILE A 600 9.13 -12.15 16.14
N ASP A 601 9.12 -13.07 15.17
CA ASP A 601 9.14 -14.51 15.43
C ASP A 601 10.40 -14.94 16.22
N SER A 602 11.56 -14.35 15.89
CA SER A 602 12.83 -14.65 16.57
C SER A 602 12.88 -14.14 18.02
N ASN A 603 12.17 -13.06 18.32
CA ASN A 603 12.13 -12.48 19.66
C ASN A 603 11.17 -13.21 20.61
N LYS A 604 10.22 -14.00 20.06
CA LYS A 604 9.19 -14.70 20.84
C LYS A 604 9.09 -16.16 20.44
N SER A 605 9.57 -17.06 21.31
CA SER A 605 9.59 -18.51 21.05
C SER A 605 8.21 -19.10 20.68
N GLU A 606 7.13 -18.57 21.26
CA GLU A 606 5.76 -19.01 20.96
C GLU A 606 5.38 -18.79 19.48
N TYR A 607 5.88 -17.70 18.88
CA TYR A 607 5.63 -17.35 17.49
C TYR A 607 6.63 -18.06 16.57
N GLY A 608 7.91 -18.07 16.96
CA GLY A 608 9.00 -18.69 16.21
C GLY A 608 8.80 -20.18 15.93
N GLN A 609 8.26 -20.95 16.88
CA GLN A 609 8.02 -22.40 16.70
C GLN A 609 7.06 -22.72 15.54
N TYR A 610 6.23 -21.76 15.12
CA TYR A 610 5.26 -21.89 14.02
C TYR A 610 5.52 -20.92 12.86
N TYR A 611 6.56 -20.09 12.93
CA TYR A 611 6.76 -18.95 12.02
C TYR A 611 5.48 -18.09 11.87
N LEU A 612 4.82 -17.81 13.01
CA LEU A 612 3.46 -17.29 13.04
C LEU A 612 3.35 -15.92 12.36
N THR A 613 4.27 -15.00 12.65
CA THR A 613 4.21 -13.63 12.10
C THR A 613 4.51 -13.64 10.61
N GLN A 614 5.45 -14.48 10.16
CA GLN A 614 5.71 -14.67 8.72
C GLN A 614 4.50 -15.26 7.98
N SER A 615 3.80 -16.20 8.63
CA SER A 615 2.55 -16.79 8.11
C SER A 615 1.46 -15.73 7.98
N ILE A 616 1.26 -14.89 9.02
CA ILE A 616 0.33 -13.77 9.02
C ILE A 616 0.65 -12.80 7.88
N ALA A 617 1.91 -12.37 7.78
CA ALA A 617 2.35 -11.43 6.78
C ALA A 617 2.14 -11.97 5.35
N THR A 618 2.42 -13.25 5.12
CA THR A 618 2.19 -13.91 3.83
C THR A 618 0.71 -13.98 3.48
N VAL A 619 -0.15 -14.36 4.43
CA VAL A 619 -1.60 -14.40 4.21
C VAL A 619 -2.15 -13.02 3.86
N ILE A 620 -1.71 -11.97 4.56
CA ILE A 620 -2.14 -10.59 4.28
C ILE A 620 -1.65 -10.17 2.89
N LEU A 621 -0.40 -10.45 2.51
CA LEU A 621 0.12 -10.11 1.19
C LEU A 621 -0.70 -10.75 0.08
N LEU A 622 -0.92 -12.06 0.15
CA LEU A 622 -1.67 -12.79 -0.87
C LEU A 622 -3.11 -12.27 -1.01
N ASN A 623 -3.68 -11.75 0.08
CA ASN A 623 -5.02 -11.15 0.15
C ASN A 623 -5.07 -9.64 -0.07
N SER A 624 -3.93 -8.98 -0.35
CA SER A 624 -3.86 -7.52 -0.58
C SER A 624 -4.37 -7.09 -1.96
N PHE A 625 -4.66 -8.06 -2.83
CA PHE A 625 -5.00 -7.87 -4.23
C PHE A 625 -6.46 -8.23 -4.53
N GLY A 626 -6.99 -7.73 -5.65
CA GLY A 626 -8.28 -8.12 -6.21
C GLY A 626 -9.52 -7.50 -5.55
N SER A 627 -9.39 -6.81 -4.41
CA SER A 627 -10.48 -6.12 -3.73
C SER A 627 -10.15 -4.64 -3.52
N GLU A 628 -11.09 -3.77 -3.86
CA GLU A 628 -10.93 -2.30 -3.77
C GLU A 628 -11.94 -1.69 -2.78
N GLY A 629 -11.73 -0.41 -2.46
CA GLY A 629 -12.60 0.35 -1.55
C GLY A 629 -12.67 -0.25 -0.14
N SER A 630 -13.87 -0.36 0.40
CA SER A 630 -14.15 -0.85 1.76
C SER A 630 -13.73 -2.32 1.99
N ASN A 631 -13.67 -3.12 0.93
CA ASN A 631 -13.35 -4.55 1.00
C ASN A 631 -11.87 -4.85 0.80
N LYS A 632 -11.03 -3.82 0.66
CA LYS A 632 -9.58 -4.00 0.48
C LYS A 632 -8.95 -4.73 1.67
N GLY A 633 -8.06 -5.67 1.38
CA GLY A 633 -7.33 -6.42 2.40
C GLY A 633 -8.15 -7.48 3.12
N LEU A 634 -7.71 -7.82 4.34
CA LEU A 634 -8.21 -8.94 5.14
C LEU A 634 -8.57 -8.49 6.56
N SER A 635 -9.73 -8.90 7.06
CA SER A 635 -10.13 -8.70 8.46
C SER A 635 -9.49 -9.76 9.39
N ILE A 636 -9.51 -9.50 10.70
CA ILE A 636 -8.97 -10.44 11.70
C ILE A 636 -9.71 -11.80 11.66
N PRO A 637 -11.05 -11.88 11.58
CA PRO A 637 -11.73 -13.17 11.49
C PRO A 637 -11.34 -13.96 10.24
N GLU A 638 -11.26 -13.30 9.08
CA GLU A 638 -10.80 -13.96 7.84
C GLU A 638 -9.34 -14.44 7.97
N LEU A 639 -8.45 -13.62 8.55
CA LEU A 639 -7.06 -14.01 8.84
C LEU A 639 -6.99 -15.26 9.73
N LYS A 640 -7.82 -15.34 10.78
CA LYS A 640 -7.90 -16.53 11.64
C LYS A 640 -8.37 -17.75 10.86
N LEU A 641 -9.34 -17.60 9.96
CA LEU A 641 -9.82 -18.71 9.11
C LEU A 641 -8.71 -19.27 8.21
N HIS A 642 -7.84 -18.40 7.68
CA HIS A 642 -6.68 -18.83 6.88
C HIS A 642 -5.63 -19.63 7.67
N LEU A 643 -5.53 -19.42 8.98
CA LEU A 643 -4.40 -19.85 9.80
C LEU A 643 -4.74 -20.95 10.81
N LEU A 644 -5.98 -20.99 11.32
CA LEU A 644 -6.38 -21.96 12.33
C LEU A 644 -6.44 -23.38 11.75
N ALA A 645 -5.72 -24.27 12.42
CA ALA A 645 -5.66 -25.70 12.13
C ALA A 645 -5.73 -26.52 13.43
N PRO A 646 -6.24 -27.76 13.41
CA PRO A 646 -6.26 -28.63 14.58
C PRO A 646 -4.86 -28.86 15.16
N ASN A 647 -4.75 -28.83 16.50
CA ASN A 647 -3.49 -29.01 17.24
C ASN A 647 -2.37 -28.03 16.82
N SER A 648 -2.72 -26.75 16.59
CA SER A 648 -1.79 -25.67 16.24
C SER A 648 -1.58 -24.69 17.40
N PHE A 649 -1.03 -23.51 17.11
CA PHE A 649 -0.89 -22.39 18.07
C PHE A 649 -2.24 -21.86 18.59
N ASN A 650 -2.18 -21.10 19.67
CA ASN A 650 -3.35 -20.43 20.25
C ASN A 650 -3.87 -19.30 19.33
N HIS A 651 -5.18 -19.24 19.09
CA HIS A 651 -5.80 -18.23 18.23
C HIS A 651 -5.52 -16.78 18.69
N ASN A 652 -5.30 -16.54 19.98
CA ASN A 652 -4.97 -15.21 20.52
C ASN A 652 -3.56 -14.76 20.15
N SER A 653 -2.64 -15.69 19.90
CA SER A 653 -1.28 -15.40 19.45
C SER A 653 -1.29 -14.72 18.08
N ILE A 654 -2.31 -14.96 17.24
CA ILE A 654 -2.53 -14.23 15.97
C ILE A 654 -2.74 -12.74 16.25
N ASN A 655 -3.59 -12.39 17.23
CA ASN A 655 -3.87 -10.99 17.57
C ASN A 655 -2.59 -10.28 18.04
N GLY A 656 -1.82 -10.95 18.92
CA GLY A 656 -0.56 -10.41 19.44
C GLY A 656 0.49 -10.21 18.35
N ALA A 657 0.74 -11.23 17.54
CA ALA A 657 1.71 -11.15 16.44
C ALA A 657 1.30 -10.12 15.37
N LEU A 658 -0.01 -10.01 15.05
CA LEU A 658 -0.50 -8.98 14.14
C LEU A 658 -0.34 -7.57 14.72
N SER A 659 -0.55 -7.39 16.02
CA SER A 659 -0.33 -6.09 16.67
C SER A 659 1.14 -5.68 16.67
N ASP A 660 2.05 -6.62 16.96
CA ASP A 660 3.49 -6.37 16.85
C ASP A 660 3.89 -6.02 15.41
N LEU A 661 3.30 -6.71 14.42
CA LEU A 661 3.53 -6.43 13.01
C LEU A 661 2.97 -5.07 12.59
N GLU A 662 1.76 -4.69 13.02
CA GLU A 662 1.17 -3.36 12.79
C GLU A 662 2.06 -2.23 13.32
N ASN A 663 2.73 -2.47 14.45
CA ASN A 663 3.62 -1.49 15.08
C ASN A 663 5.04 -1.42 14.48
N THR A 664 5.45 -2.38 13.64
CA THR A 664 6.85 -2.49 13.15
C THR A 664 6.98 -2.59 11.63
N ALA A 665 5.97 -3.07 10.91
CA ALA A 665 6.00 -3.23 9.46
C ALA A 665 5.90 -1.87 8.72
N TYR A 666 6.79 -1.66 7.75
CA TYR A 666 6.86 -0.42 6.97
C TYR A 666 5.73 -0.27 5.95
N TYR A 667 5.28 -1.38 5.37
CA TYR A 667 4.40 -1.42 4.20
C TYR A 667 3.00 -1.95 4.54
N LEU A 668 2.73 -2.23 5.82
CA LEU A 668 1.43 -2.69 6.29
C LEU A 668 0.50 -1.50 6.53
N TYR A 669 -0.70 -1.59 5.95
CA TYR A 669 -1.78 -0.63 6.13
C TYR A 669 -2.94 -1.28 6.85
N SER A 670 -3.68 -0.46 7.59
CA SER A 670 -4.92 -0.85 8.24
C SER A 670 -5.98 0.23 8.03
N ALA A 671 -7.24 -0.16 7.83
CA ALA A 671 -8.37 0.77 7.85
C ALA A 671 -9.56 0.16 8.59
N GLN A 672 -10.33 1.01 9.26
CA GLN A 672 -11.57 0.61 9.93
C GLN A 672 -12.70 0.55 8.89
N THR A 673 -13.34 -0.61 8.72
CA THR A 673 -14.45 -0.79 7.78
C THR A 673 -15.75 -1.06 8.53
N GLY A 674 -16.42 0.01 8.96
CA GLY A 674 -17.73 -0.08 9.63
C GLY A 674 -17.74 -1.08 10.79
N ASN A 675 -18.76 -1.96 10.81
CA ASN A 675 -18.92 -3.01 11.81
C ASN A 675 -18.03 -4.25 11.56
N ALA A 676 -17.33 -4.33 10.42
CA ALA A 676 -16.48 -5.46 10.06
C ALA A 676 -15.08 -5.40 10.70
N GLY A 677 -14.81 -4.37 11.52
CA GLY A 677 -13.54 -4.18 12.22
C GLY A 677 -12.44 -3.59 11.34
N LYS A 678 -11.19 -3.71 11.82
CA LYS A 678 -9.99 -3.34 11.05
C LYS A 678 -9.71 -4.36 9.95
N ARG A 679 -9.38 -3.87 8.76
CA ARG A 679 -8.85 -4.67 7.63
C ARG A 679 -7.41 -4.28 7.33
N TYR A 680 -6.58 -5.25 6.94
CA TYR A 680 -5.14 -5.10 6.73
C TYR A 680 -4.73 -5.48 5.32
N TRP A 681 -3.80 -4.74 4.73
CA TRP A 681 -3.20 -5.06 3.43
C TRP A 681 -1.78 -4.50 3.33
N PHE A 682 -0.96 -5.12 2.49
CA PHE A 682 0.34 -4.60 2.09
C PHE A 682 0.25 -3.71 0.86
N HIS A 683 1.05 -2.66 0.84
CA HIS A 683 1.14 -1.74 -0.28
C HIS A 683 2.60 -1.40 -0.57
N VAL A 684 2.95 -1.10 -1.82
CA VAL A 684 4.35 -0.81 -2.22
C VAL A 684 4.90 0.49 -1.63
N LYS A 685 4.05 1.35 -1.09
CA LYS A 685 4.44 2.62 -0.47
C LYS A 685 4.54 2.44 1.03
N PRO A 686 5.57 3.00 1.70
CA PRO A 686 5.64 2.95 3.15
C PRO A 686 4.50 3.72 3.81
N ASN A 687 4.01 3.19 4.94
CA ASN A 687 3.03 3.81 5.80
C ASN A 687 3.63 5.05 6.50
N ILE A 688 2.95 6.19 6.40
CA ILE A 688 3.41 7.48 6.93
C ILE A 688 3.62 7.42 8.44
N SER A 689 2.74 6.73 9.17
CA SER A 689 2.86 6.61 10.63
C SER A 689 4.16 5.92 11.03
N MET A 690 4.62 4.97 10.21
CA MET A 690 5.86 4.24 10.43
C MET A 690 7.08 5.06 10.03
N LEU A 691 7.01 5.79 8.93
CA LEU A 691 8.03 6.78 8.58
C LEU A 691 8.21 7.82 9.69
N ILE A 692 7.11 8.35 10.25
CA ILE A 692 7.16 9.29 11.38
C ILE A 692 7.82 8.62 12.60
N ASN A 693 7.41 7.40 12.97
CA ASN A 693 8.00 6.70 14.12
C ASN A 693 9.50 6.44 13.95
N GLN A 694 9.96 6.13 12.74
CA GLN A 694 11.39 6.04 12.43
C GLN A 694 12.06 7.41 12.56
N GLY A 695 11.45 8.46 11.99
CA GLY A 695 11.93 9.83 12.11
C GLY A 695 12.10 10.25 13.57
N LYS A 696 11.20 9.82 14.48
CA LYS A 696 11.31 10.08 15.93
C LYS A 696 12.57 9.50 16.56
N GLN A 697 13.06 8.35 16.10
CA GLN A 697 14.28 7.71 16.62
C GLN A 697 15.55 8.50 16.28
N ASP A 698 15.51 9.26 15.18
CA ASP A 698 16.64 10.07 14.73
C ASP A 698 16.71 11.46 15.38
N ILE A 699 15.64 11.90 16.06
CA ILE A 699 15.58 13.23 16.69
C ILE A 699 16.40 13.23 17.99
N LYS A 700 17.42 14.10 18.05
CA LYS A 700 18.25 14.23 19.25
C LYS A 700 17.61 15.16 20.28
N PRO A 701 17.92 15.00 21.58
CA PRO A 701 17.44 15.91 22.62
C PRO A 701 17.78 17.39 22.36
N ASP A 702 18.94 17.67 21.78
CA ASP A 702 19.38 19.05 21.49
C ASP A 702 18.49 19.71 20.40
N ASP A 703 18.03 18.95 19.42
CA ASP A 703 17.10 19.43 18.38
C ASP A 703 15.75 19.83 19.00
N ILE A 704 15.30 19.06 19.99
CA ILE A 704 14.07 19.36 20.75
C ILE A 704 14.23 20.68 21.49
N TYR A 705 15.33 20.87 22.23
CA TYR A 705 15.56 22.11 22.96
C TYR A 705 15.69 23.32 22.04
N ALA A 706 16.39 23.18 20.91
CA ALA A 706 16.51 24.24 19.91
C ALA A 706 15.14 24.69 19.39
N GLU A 707 14.24 23.74 19.10
CA GLU A 707 12.88 24.05 18.65
C GLU A 707 12.03 24.70 19.76
N VAL A 708 12.14 24.28 21.02
CA VAL A 708 11.49 24.96 22.16
C VAL A 708 11.93 26.43 22.22
N LEU A 709 13.23 26.68 22.20
CA LEU A 709 13.80 28.02 22.29
C LEU A 709 13.38 28.90 21.11
N LYS A 710 13.36 28.33 19.90
CA LYS A 710 12.88 29.01 18.70
C LYS A 710 11.42 29.45 18.86
N ARG A 711 10.52 28.55 19.27
CA ARG A 711 9.10 28.87 19.49
C ARG A 711 8.90 29.91 20.58
N LEU A 712 9.64 29.83 21.69
CA LEU A 712 9.59 30.83 22.75
C LEU A 712 10.03 32.21 22.23
N LYS A 713 11.14 32.29 21.48
CA LYS A 713 11.62 33.54 20.88
C LYS A 713 10.59 34.12 19.91
N GLU A 714 10.07 33.33 18.98
CA GLU A 714 9.09 33.76 17.99
C GLU A 714 7.78 34.27 18.61
N LYS A 715 7.33 33.61 19.69
CA LYS A 715 6.07 33.96 20.35
C LYS A 715 6.17 35.10 21.35
N THR A 716 7.35 35.34 21.94
CA THR A 716 7.53 36.41 22.95
C THR A 716 8.09 37.70 22.38
N ASN A 717 8.86 37.65 21.28
CA ASN A 717 9.48 38.83 20.67
C ASN A 717 8.44 39.87 20.23
N ASN A 718 8.50 41.08 20.80
CA ASN A 718 7.57 42.19 20.57
C ASN A 718 6.08 41.89 20.80
N ARG A 719 5.74 40.81 21.51
CA ARG A 719 4.34 40.44 21.84
C ARG A 719 4.02 40.56 23.33
N VAL A 720 5.01 40.87 24.16
CA VAL A 720 4.85 41.09 25.61
C VAL A 720 4.93 42.58 25.92
N GLN A 721 3.98 43.10 26.69
CA GLN A 721 3.79 44.55 26.86
C GLN A 721 4.54 45.14 28.07
N LEU A 722 4.64 44.40 29.18
CA LEU A 722 5.19 44.91 30.44
C LEU A 722 6.66 44.56 30.69
N PHE A 723 7.08 43.35 30.29
CA PHE A 723 8.42 42.84 30.54
C PHE A 723 9.31 42.97 29.31
N ASN A 724 10.58 43.32 29.54
CA ASN A 724 11.63 42.96 28.59
C ASN A 724 11.87 41.44 28.67
N VAL A 725 11.60 40.68 27.60
CA VAL A 725 11.71 39.22 27.64
C VAL A 725 13.04 38.76 27.03
N LEU A 726 13.82 38.01 27.82
CA LEU A 726 15.08 37.41 27.38
C LEU A 726 14.94 35.89 27.40
N VAL A 727 14.98 35.25 26.22
CA VAL A 727 14.86 33.80 26.10
C VAL A 727 16.25 33.17 25.98
N ASP A 728 16.60 32.36 26.97
CA ASP A 728 17.90 31.71 27.13
C ASP A 728 19.09 32.65 26.82
N PRO A 729 19.20 33.79 27.55
CA PRO A 729 20.31 34.71 27.36
C PRO A 729 21.62 34.10 27.87
N SER A 730 22.74 34.68 27.45
CA SER A 730 24.01 34.44 28.12
C SER A 730 23.94 34.83 29.60
N GLU A 731 24.76 34.21 30.44
CA GLU A 731 24.82 34.52 31.87
C GLU A 731 25.24 35.98 32.15
N ASP A 732 25.94 36.62 31.20
CA ASP A 732 26.28 38.04 31.26
C ASP A 732 25.15 38.91 30.71
N ILE A 733 24.15 39.19 31.56
CA ILE A 733 23.04 40.09 31.22
C ILE A 733 23.39 41.52 31.67
N PRO A 734 23.31 42.53 30.78
CA PRO A 734 23.48 43.93 31.16
C PRO A 734 22.53 44.41 32.27
N GLU A 735 22.75 45.63 32.77
CA GLU A 735 21.88 46.18 33.81
C GLU A 735 20.47 46.41 33.26
N GLN A 736 19.45 46.02 34.00
CA GLN A 736 18.05 46.14 33.57
C GLN A 736 17.34 47.17 34.44
N ALA A 737 16.99 48.32 33.86
CA ALA A 737 16.22 49.36 34.54
C ALA A 737 14.69 49.16 34.42
N LYS A 738 14.26 48.25 33.53
CA LYS A 738 12.86 47.87 33.34
C LYS A 738 12.62 46.46 33.85
N PRO A 739 11.40 46.12 34.31
CA PRO A 739 11.03 44.74 34.61
C PRO A 739 11.39 43.82 33.44
N THR A 740 12.17 42.78 33.74
CA THR A 740 12.74 41.85 32.76
C THR A 740 12.37 40.44 33.15
N LEU A 741 11.83 39.67 32.20
CA LEU A 741 11.49 38.26 32.37
C LEU A 741 12.50 37.41 31.59
N VAL A 742 13.33 36.66 32.31
CA VAL A 742 14.29 35.73 31.76
C VAL A 742 13.65 34.35 31.67
N ILE A 743 13.41 33.85 30.45
CA ILE A 743 12.94 32.48 30.24
C ILE A 743 14.17 31.58 30.14
N LEU A 744 14.34 30.67 31.10
CA LEU A 744 15.52 29.79 31.16
C LEU A 744 15.44 28.66 30.14
N HIS A 745 16.61 28.12 29.76
CA HIS A 745 16.69 26.91 28.94
C HIS A 745 15.82 25.79 29.51
N PRO A 746 15.12 24.98 28.71
CA PRO A 746 14.25 23.89 29.19
C PRO A 746 14.94 22.77 29.98
N LYS A 747 16.27 22.84 30.14
CA LYS A 747 17.07 21.90 30.95
C LYS A 747 17.12 22.32 32.42
N TYR A 748 16.83 23.61 32.68
CA TYR A 748 16.74 24.17 34.01
C TYR A 748 15.27 24.13 34.42
N THR A 749 14.95 23.21 35.31
CA THR A 749 13.59 22.90 35.69
C THR A 749 13.28 23.26 37.14
N ALA A 750 11.99 23.24 37.47
CA ALA A 750 11.44 23.39 38.80
C ALA A 750 10.35 22.36 39.08
N SER A 751 10.32 21.87 40.32
CA SER A 751 9.22 21.08 40.86
C SER A 751 8.24 22.00 41.63
N ASN A 752 7.21 21.42 42.25
CA ASN A 752 6.30 22.16 43.13
C ASN A 752 7.00 22.72 44.38
N ASP A 753 8.18 22.18 44.74
CA ASP A 753 8.99 22.64 45.88
C ASP A 753 10.00 23.74 45.46
N GLY A 754 9.89 24.22 44.21
CA GLY A 754 10.74 25.24 43.63
C GLY A 754 11.83 24.71 42.69
N PRO A 755 12.80 25.54 42.29
CA PRO A 755 13.74 25.18 41.24
C PRO A 755 14.79 24.15 41.70
N SER A 756 15.27 23.33 40.76
CA SER A 756 16.34 22.37 41.03
C SER A 756 17.62 23.06 41.52
N LEU A 757 18.54 22.32 42.15
CA LEU A 757 19.80 22.89 42.68
C LEU A 757 20.59 23.67 41.61
N ASN A 758 20.73 23.09 40.42
CA ASN A 758 21.45 23.70 39.31
C ASN A 758 20.70 24.93 38.75
N THR A 759 19.37 24.87 38.70
CA THR A 759 18.53 26.01 38.30
C THR A 759 18.67 27.17 39.30
N LYS A 760 18.64 26.88 40.61
CA LYS A 760 18.81 27.87 41.68
C LYS A 760 20.16 28.58 41.58
N ALA A 761 21.24 27.83 41.38
CA ALA A 761 22.58 28.39 41.24
C ALA A 761 22.70 29.34 40.02
N LEU A 762 22.06 28.99 38.90
CA LEU A 762 22.02 29.85 37.72
C LEU A 762 21.20 31.13 37.97
N ILE A 763 20.01 30.98 38.57
CA ILE A 763 19.13 32.10 38.94
C ILE A 763 19.87 33.09 39.85
N GLU A 764 20.52 32.58 40.91
CA GLU A 764 21.32 33.39 41.84
C GLU A 764 22.43 34.16 41.12
N LYS A 765 23.16 33.48 40.23
CA LYS A 765 24.26 34.10 39.48
C LYS A 765 23.76 35.24 38.58
N ILE A 766 22.67 35.03 37.83
CA ILE A 766 22.11 36.04 36.93
C ILE A 766 21.49 37.22 37.72
N ALA A 767 20.81 36.91 38.83
CA ALA A 767 20.17 37.91 39.68
C ALA A 767 21.17 38.82 40.41
N THR A 768 22.33 38.29 40.80
CA THR A 768 23.33 39.03 41.59
C THR A 768 24.44 39.66 40.76
N LYS A 769 24.71 39.16 39.54
CA LYS A 769 25.85 39.61 38.73
C LYS A 769 25.46 40.21 37.38
N LYS A 770 26.32 41.12 36.91
CA LYS A 770 26.40 41.67 35.56
C LYS A 770 27.87 41.57 35.13
N GLY A 771 28.18 40.58 34.29
CA GLY A 771 29.55 40.22 33.94
C GLY A 771 30.38 39.89 35.18
N ASN A 772 31.49 40.61 35.35
CA ASN A 772 32.38 40.47 36.51
C ASN A 772 32.02 41.40 37.68
N SER A 773 30.95 42.18 37.57
CA SER A 773 30.51 43.14 38.59
C SER A 773 29.18 42.73 39.24
N GLU A 774 28.95 43.22 40.45
CA GLU A 774 27.67 43.04 41.16
C GLU A 774 26.57 43.85 40.46
N ARG A 775 25.39 43.26 40.33
CA ARG A 775 24.19 43.92 39.80
C ARG A 775 23.70 44.96 40.78
N ILE A 776 23.38 46.16 40.29
CA ILE A 776 22.87 47.27 41.09
C ILE A 776 21.34 47.20 41.12
N TYR A 777 20.68 47.01 39.97
CA TYR A 777 19.22 46.89 39.89
C TYR A 777 18.79 45.43 40.02
N ARG A 778 18.92 44.88 41.24
CA ARG A 778 18.64 43.47 41.53
C ARG A 778 17.16 43.14 41.49
N ASN A 779 16.29 44.12 41.76
CA ASN A 779 14.84 43.94 41.84
C ASN A 779 14.11 44.21 40.52
N THR A 780 14.74 43.86 39.39
CA THR A 780 14.16 44.06 38.05
C THR A 780 14.05 42.78 37.23
N ILE A 781 14.54 41.64 37.73
CA ILE A 781 14.61 40.38 36.97
C ILE A 781 13.73 39.30 37.60
N LEU A 782 12.89 38.67 36.78
CA LEU A 782 12.12 37.47 37.09
C LEU A 782 12.55 36.33 36.18
N PHE A 783 12.36 35.08 36.63
CA PHE A 783 12.76 33.89 35.90
C PHE A 783 11.57 33.00 35.60
N LEU A 784 11.31 32.69 34.33
CA LEU A 784 10.32 31.70 33.92
C LEU A 784 11.02 30.36 33.68
N VAL A 785 10.60 29.34 34.43
CA VAL A 785 11.27 28.05 34.54
C VAL A 785 10.35 26.93 34.07
N ALA A 786 10.92 25.95 33.37
CA ALA A 786 10.19 24.77 32.92
C ALA A 786 9.80 23.88 34.11
N SER A 787 8.57 23.38 34.12
CA SER A 787 8.09 22.42 35.11
C SER A 787 8.61 21.01 34.79
N ASP A 788 9.15 20.32 35.80
CA ASP A 788 9.62 18.93 35.68
C ASP A 788 8.50 17.98 35.21
N SER A 789 7.30 18.13 35.78
CA SER A 789 6.17 17.23 35.53
C SER A 789 5.58 17.38 34.12
N ALA A 790 5.69 18.56 33.52
CA ALA A 790 5.17 18.85 32.18
C ALA A 790 6.22 18.67 31.06
N SER A 791 7.51 18.73 31.39
CA SER A 791 8.61 18.69 30.41
C SER A 791 8.63 17.42 29.55
N GLY A 792 8.29 16.26 30.11
CA GLY A 792 8.25 15.00 29.35
C GLY A 792 7.22 15.02 28.22
N ARG A 793 6.05 15.63 28.44
CA ARG A 793 5.00 15.77 27.42
C ARG A 793 5.44 16.72 26.31
N LEU A 794 5.99 17.89 26.66
CA LEU A 794 6.51 18.85 25.68
C LEU A 794 7.58 18.22 24.78
N GLN A 795 8.53 17.45 25.35
CA GLN A 795 9.54 16.76 24.57
C GLN A 795 8.96 15.73 23.61
N SER A 796 7.90 15.01 24.02
CA SER A 796 7.21 14.06 23.15
C SER A 796 6.50 14.77 22.00
N ASP A 797 5.74 15.84 22.29
CA ASP A 797 4.98 16.58 21.28
C ASP A 797 5.92 17.24 20.24
N ILE A 798 7.06 17.80 20.68
CA ILE A 798 8.07 18.36 19.78
C ILE A 798 8.77 17.27 18.96
N ARG A 799 9.07 16.12 19.56
CA ARG A 799 9.66 15.00 18.82
C ARG A 799 8.74 14.55 17.69
N ASP A 800 7.44 14.51 17.93
CA ASP A 800 6.43 14.18 16.93
C ASP A 800 6.38 15.23 15.81
N TYR A 801 6.41 16.51 16.18
CA TYR A 801 6.47 17.62 15.22
C TYR A 801 7.74 17.58 14.34
N LEU A 802 8.91 17.43 14.96
CA LEU A 802 10.19 17.37 14.26
C LEU A 802 10.31 16.13 13.36
N ALA A 803 9.78 14.98 13.81
CA ALA A 803 9.71 13.79 12.99
C ALA A 803 8.84 14.01 11.75
N CYS A 804 7.65 14.61 11.90
CA CYS A 804 6.81 14.98 10.76
C CYS A 804 7.52 15.93 9.79
N GLN A 805 8.20 16.95 10.30
CA GLN A 805 8.95 17.91 9.49
C GLN A 805 10.10 17.24 8.72
N LYS A 806 10.84 16.35 9.38
CA LYS A 806 11.92 15.57 8.77
C LYS A 806 11.39 14.70 7.63
N ILE A 807 10.31 13.95 7.86
CA ILE A 807 9.71 13.11 6.82
C ILE A 807 9.16 13.94 5.66
N ALA A 808 8.59 15.11 5.94
CA ALA A 808 8.09 16.02 4.90
C ALA A 808 9.24 16.53 3.99
N SER A 809 10.42 16.75 4.56
CA SER A 809 11.64 17.15 3.84
C SER A 809 12.23 15.98 3.04
N ASP A 810 12.57 14.89 3.74
CA ASP A 810 13.34 13.76 3.21
C ASP A 810 12.57 12.99 2.12
N TYR A 811 11.24 12.91 2.23
CA TYR A 811 10.38 12.15 1.33
C TYR A 811 9.49 13.03 0.43
N SER A 812 9.80 14.32 0.30
CA SER A 812 9.00 15.30 -0.45
C SER A 812 8.72 14.89 -1.91
N SER A 813 9.66 14.22 -2.58
CA SER A 813 9.55 13.75 -3.97
C SER A 813 8.83 12.41 -4.11
N THR A 814 8.82 11.58 -3.06
CA THR A 814 8.25 10.22 -3.08
C THR A 814 6.82 10.14 -2.55
N LEU A 815 6.42 11.08 -1.69
CA LEU A 815 5.08 11.10 -1.10
C LEU A 815 4.03 11.56 -2.12
N GLU A 816 2.92 10.83 -2.18
CA GLU A 816 1.76 11.20 -3.00
C GLU A 816 0.94 12.33 -2.37
N ARG A 817 -0.01 12.87 -3.13
CA ARG A 817 -0.87 13.98 -2.68
C ARG A 817 -1.59 13.66 -1.37
N ASP A 818 -2.28 12.53 -1.30
CA ASP A 818 -3.04 12.14 -0.10
C ASP A 818 -2.11 11.92 1.10
N GLN A 819 -0.91 11.39 0.86
CA GLN A 819 0.10 11.22 1.91
C GLN A 819 0.67 12.55 2.41
N LYS A 820 0.87 13.51 1.50
CA LYS A 820 1.27 14.88 1.85
C LYS A 820 0.18 15.58 2.65
N GLU A 821 -1.09 15.38 2.32
CA GLU A 821 -2.22 15.93 3.06
C GLU A 821 -2.34 15.32 4.48
N ASP A 822 -2.22 13.99 4.63
CA ASP A 822 -2.21 13.32 5.95
C ASP A 822 -1.00 13.74 6.81
N LEU A 823 0.20 13.76 6.21
CA LEU A 823 1.41 14.20 6.90
C LEU A 823 1.31 15.67 7.36
N LYS A 824 0.78 16.55 6.51
CA LYS A 824 0.54 17.95 6.86
C LYS A 824 -0.43 18.07 8.02
N LYS A 825 -1.55 17.33 8.00
CA LYS A 825 -2.52 17.31 9.10
C LYS A 825 -1.87 16.86 10.42
N LYS A 826 -1.11 15.76 10.40
CA LYS A 826 -0.37 15.27 11.58
C LYS A 826 0.67 16.28 12.08
N MET A 827 1.36 16.97 11.18
CA MET A 827 2.31 18.02 11.53
C MET A 827 1.61 19.22 12.18
N ASP A 828 0.48 19.66 11.65
CA ASP A 828 -0.32 20.76 12.18
C ASP A 828 -0.89 20.41 13.58
N ASP A 829 -1.40 19.19 13.75
CA ASP A 829 -1.92 18.69 15.02
C ASP A 829 -0.79 18.57 16.06
N ALA A 830 0.37 18.01 15.71
CA ALA A 830 1.54 17.95 16.58
C ALA A 830 2.08 19.34 16.96
N SER A 831 2.01 20.30 16.03
CA SER A 831 2.40 21.69 16.30
C SER A 831 1.45 22.36 17.31
N LYS A 832 0.14 22.13 17.20
CA LYS A 832 -0.85 22.62 18.18
C LYS A 832 -0.65 21.99 19.56
N SER A 833 -0.44 20.67 19.62
CA SER A 833 -0.13 19.98 20.87
C SER A 833 1.14 20.53 21.52
N THR A 834 2.19 20.77 20.73
CA THR A 834 3.42 21.41 21.19
C THR A 834 3.14 22.79 21.81
N ASP A 835 2.31 23.60 21.15
CA ASP A 835 1.96 24.93 21.64
C ASP A 835 1.23 24.90 22.98
N SER A 836 0.25 23.99 23.15
CA SER A 836 -0.42 23.80 24.44
C SER A 836 0.52 23.27 25.53
N SER A 837 1.38 22.31 25.19
CA SER A 837 2.37 21.76 26.12
C SER A 837 3.44 22.78 26.50
N LEU A 838 3.78 23.73 25.62
CA LEU A 838 4.73 24.80 25.90
C LEU A 838 4.22 25.72 27.02
N VAL A 839 2.94 26.10 26.96
CA VAL A 839 2.31 26.98 27.95
C VAL A 839 2.25 26.32 29.33
N THR A 840 1.88 25.04 29.38
CA THR A 840 1.82 24.28 30.63
C THR A 840 3.21 23.95 31.20
N THR A 841 4.23 23.86 30.35
CA THR A 841 5.61 23.63 30.80
C THR A 841 6.22 24.89 31.42
N PHE A 842 6.06 26.05 30.79
CA PHE A 842 6.61 27.33 31.29
C PHE A 842 5.62 28.04 32.22
N ALA A 843 5.39 27.43 33.38
CA ALA A 843 4.35 27.83 34.33
C ALA A 843 4.88 28.29 35.70
N THR A 844 6.18 28.16 35.93
CA THR A 844 6.82 28.48 37.23
C THR A 844 7.60 29.77 37.11
N ILE A 845 7.21 30.80 37.85
CA ILE A 845 7.93 32.07 37.91
C ILE A 845 8.76 32.07 39.19
N SER A 846 10.02 32.47 39.11
CA SER A 846 10.92 32.54 40.26
C SER A 846 11.51 33.93 40.40
N LYS A 847 11.67 34.38 41.65
CA LYS A 847 12.33 35.62 42.04
C LYS A 847 13.43 35.27 43.04
N PHE A 848 14.60 35.90 42.88
CA PHE A 848 15.70 35.74 43.81
C PHE A 848 15.87 36.99 44.67
N SER A 849 16.14 36.79 45.95
CA SER A 849 16.63 37.85 46.84
C SER A 849 17.77 37.31 47.70
N VAL A 850 18.73 38.18 48.05
CA VAL A 850 19.85 37.79 48.92
C VAL A 850 19.39 37.32 50.31
N ILE A 851 18.26 37.85 50.80
CA ILE A 851 17.73 37.55 52.14
C ILE A 851 16.89 36.28 52.15
N ASN A 852 15.95 36.13 51.21
CA ASN A 852 14.97 35.03 51.21
C ASN A 852 15.34 33.89 50.26
N GLY A 853 16.43 34.02 49.51
CA GLY A 853 16.84 33.07 48.48
C GLY A 853 15.90 33.08 47.27
N CYS A 854 15.79 31.93 46.60
CA CYS A 854 14.93 31.75 45.43
C CYS A 854 13.51 31.36 45.85
N GLN A 855 12.55 32.24 45.61
CA GLN A 855 11.12 31.99 45.80
C GLN A 855 10.47 31.71 44.45
N SER A 856 9.40 30.91 44.42
CA SER A 856 8.69 30.56 43.19
C SER A 856 7.17 30.60 43.36
N LEU A 857 6.49 31.01 42.30
CA LEU A 857 5.05 31.00 42.14
C LEU A 857 4.69 30.07 40.97
N HIS A 858 3.61 29.31 41.12
CA HIS A 858 3.16 28.34 40.13
C HIS A 858 1.77 28.71 39.59
N LEU A 859 1.64 28.76 38.27
CA LEU A 859 0.35 28.93 37.63
C LEU A 859 -0.52 27.68 37.77
N LYS A 860 -1.78 27.87 38.19
CA LYS A 860 -2.80 26.81 38.27
C LYS A 860 -3.72 26.79 37.05
N GLN A 861 -3.81 27.91 36.34
CA GLN A 861 -4.62 28.07 35.14
C GLN A 861 -3.74 28.55 33.98
N PHE A 862 -3.98 27.97 32.81
CA PHE A 862 -3.16 28.18 31.62
C PHE A 862 -3.97 28.87 30.52
N LYS A 863 -3.30 29.66 29.68
CA LYS A 863 -3.89 30.27 28.48
C LYS A 863 -3.63 29.42 27.24
N ASP A 864 -4.17 29.85 26.11
CA ASP A 864 -3.98 29.18 24.82
C ASP A 864 -2.59 29.43 24.20
N SER A 865 -1.90 30.50 24.63
CA SER A 865 -0.57 30.85 24.15
C SER A 865 0.33 31.43 25.23
N ILE A 866 1.66 31.34 25.03
CA ILE A 866 2.65 31.73 26.03
C ILE A 866 2.70 33.24 26.23
N GLU A 867 2.52 34.03 25.17
CA GLU A 867 2.44 35.47 25.23
C GLU A 867 1.17 35.95 25.94
N SER A 868 0.04 35.26 25.74
CA SER A 868 -1.19 35.56 26.49
C SER A 868 -1.01 35.19 27.97
N GLN A 869 -0.38 34.05 28.26
CA GLN A 869 -0.05 33.66 29.63
C GLN A 869 0.82 34.70 30.33
N ILE A 870 1.86 35.20 29.66
CA ILE A 870 2.74 36.24 30.21
C ILE A 870 1.98 37.56 30.40
N ASN A 871 1.18 37.99 29.43
CA ASN A 871 0.48 39.28 29.49
C ASN A 871 -0.77 39.30 30.41
N SER A 872 -1.29 38.14 30.82
CA SER A 872 -2.41 38.06 31.76
C SER A 872 -2.05 37.29 33.02
N ASN A 873 -2.03 35.96 32.97
CA ASN A 873 -2.02 35.12 34.18
C ASN A 873 -0.76 35.33 35.01
N ILE A 874 0.40 35.53 34.37
CA ILE A 874 1.65 35.82 35.08
C ILE A 874 1.59 37.20 35.74
N ILE A 875 1.14 38.23 35.02
CA ILE A 875 1.04 39.58 35.58
C ILE A 875 0.03 39.64 36.72
N ASP A 876 -1.13 38.99 36.56
CA ASP A 876 -2.17 38.93 37.58
C ASP A 876 -1.66 38.21 38.83
N LEU A 877 -1.03 37.05 38.67
CA LEU A 877 -0.42 36.30 39.78
C LEU A 877 0.65 37.12 40.51
N LEU A 878 1.50 37.85 39.78
CA LEU A 878 2.52 38.70 40.38
C LEU A 878 1.94 39.89 41.16
N LYS A 879 0.78 40.41 40.75
CA LYS A 879 0.07 41.48 41.47
C LYS A 879 -0.66 40.94 42.70
N GLU A 880 -1.32 39.79 42.57
CA GLU A 880 -2.04 39.13 43.67
C GLU A 880 -1.11 38.77 44.82
N GLU A 881 0.10 38.27 44.52
CA GLU A 881 1.13 37.91 45.51
C GLU A 881 2.01 39.11 45.93
N GLU A 882 1.64 40.34 45.54
CA GLU A 882 2.38 41.58 45.80
C GLU A 882 3.87 41.56 45.36
N TRP A 883 4.23 40.70 44.40
CA TRP A 883 5.58 40.71 43.80
C TRP A 883 5.77 41.87 42.84
N LEU A 884 4.69 42.40 42.26
CA LEU A 884 4.68 43.48 41.28
C LEU A 884 3.58 44.51 41.59
N LEU A 885 3.97 45.76 41.77
CA LEU A 885 3.07 46.85 42.16
C LEU A 885 2.85 47.86 41.03
N GLU A 886 1.59 48.22 40.80
CA GLU A 886 1.19 49.35 39.95
C GLU A 886 1.12 50.68 40.71
N MET A 887 1.09 50.62 42.04
CA MET A 887 1.11 51.77 42.92
C MET A 887 1.74 51.34 44.25
N VAL A 888 2.62 52.17 44.79
CA VAL A 888 3.33 51.95 46.05
C VAL A 888 2.50 52.52 47.21
N GLY A 889 2.22 51.70 48.22
CA GLY A 889 1.48 52.10 49.41
C GLY A 889 2.25 53.07 50.33
N LEU A 890 1.56 53.99 50.99
CA LEU A 890 2.13 54.95 51.94
C LEU A 890 2.86 54.25 53.11
N ASN A 891 2.30 53.15 53.62
CA ASN A 891 2.93 52.35 54.66
C ASN A 891 4.22 51.69 54.17
N LEU A 892 4.29 51.27 52.91
CA LEU A 892 5.49 50.69 52.32
C LEU A 892 6.59 51.76 52.18
N LEU A 893 6.24 52.98 51.76
CA LEU A 893 7.18 54.11 51.77
C LEU A 893 7.68 54.41 53.19
N LYS A 894 6.79 54.45 54.18
CA LYS A 894 7.13 54.71 55.59
C LYS A 894 8.08 53.66 56.16
N ASN A 895 7.76 52.37 55.99
CA ASN A 895 8.54 51.27 56.54
C ASN A 895 9.94 51.16 55.91
N ASN A 896 10.12 51.71 54.71
CA ASN A 896 11.40 51.74 54.00
C ASN A 896 12.15 53.08 54.14
N ASN A 897 11.72 53.97 55.05
CA ASN A 897 12.31 55.30 55.27
C ASN A 897 12.31 56.20 54.02
N LEU A 898 11.29 56.08 53.17
CA LEU A 898 11.11 56.84 51.92
C LEU A 898 10.10 58.00 52.05
N LEU A 899 9.78 58.41 53.28
CA LEU A 899 8.98 59.61 53.54
C LEU A 899 9.88 60.76 54.00
N PRO A 900 9.64 61.99 53.52
CA PRO A 900 10.47 63.13 53.90
C PRO A 900 10.25 63.51 55.37
N THR A 901 11.30 64.05 55.99
CA THR A 901 11.23 64.68 57.32
C THR A 901 11.76 66.11 57.21
N VAL A 902 11.55 66.94 58.23
CA VAL A 902 11.99 68.35 58.25
C VAL A 902 13.50 68.48 58.01
N GLU A 903 14.30 67.51 58.43
CA GLU A 903 15.77 67.55 58.29
C GLU A 903 16.27 66.81 57.04
N ASN A 904 15.43 65.98 56.42
CA ASN A 904 15.84 65.11 55.31
C ASN A 904 14.80 65.09 54.18
N PRO A 905 14.95 65.96 53.17
CA PRO A 905 14.19 65.86 51.92
C PRO A 905 14.70 64.69 51.09
N ILE A 906 13.82 64.01 50.36
CA ILE A 906 14.14 62.81 49.57
C ILE A 906 13.92 63.09 48.10
N LYS A 907 14.85 62.77 47.20
CA LYS A 907 14.60 62.96 45.76
C LYS A 907 13.54 61.98 45.26
N ALA A 908 12.68 62.44 44.36
CA ALA A 908 11.68 61.58 43.74
C ALA A 908 12.33 60.38 43.01
N ILE A 909 13.46 60.61 42.33
CA ILE A 909 14.23 59.56 41.64
C ILE A 909 14.83 58.53 42.61
N ASP A 910 15.24 58.94 43.82
CA ASP A 910 15.82 58.02 44.82
C ASP A 910 14.75 57.03 45.32
N VAL A 911 13.48 57.47 45.42
CA VAL A 911 12.35 56.58 45.73
C VAL A 911 12.19 55.54 44.62
N TYR A 912 12.22 55.96 43.36
CA TYR A 912 12.12 55.05 42.21
C TYR A 912 13.30 54.05 42.16
N GLU A 913 14.53 54.53 42.27
CA GLU A 913 15.72 53.67 42.24
C GLU A 913 15.78 52.70 43.43
N THR A 914 15.25 53.06 44.60
CA THR A 914 15.19 52.16 45.76
C THR A 914 14.40 50.89 45.43
N PHE A 915 13.29 51.00 44.71
CA PHE A 915 12.49 49.84 44.28
C PHE A 915 13.16 49.02 43.17
N LEU A 916 14.12 49.57 42.43
CA LEU A 916 14.91 48.82 41.45
C LEU A 916 16.12 48.12 42.08
N ARG A 917 16.76 48.77 43.07
CA ARG A 917 18.04 48.33 43.64
C ARG A 917 17.91 47.17 44.62
N PHE A 918 16.95 47.24 45.53
CA PHE A 918 16.86 46.32 46.65
C PHE A 918 15.81 45.23 46.41
N ASP A 919 16.26 43.98 46.42
CA ASP A 919 15.50 42.76 46.11
C ASP A 919 14.59 42.27 47.24
N ASP A 920 14.68 42.90 48.42
CA ASP A 920 13.79 42.73 49.57
C ASP A 920 12.46 43.49 49.42
N LYS A 921 12.30 44.30 48.36
CA LYS A 921 11.10 45.08 48.08
C LYS A 921 10.27 44.45 46.94
N PRO A 922 8.96 44.72 46.89
CA PRO A 922 8.15 44.43 45.70
C PRO A 922 8.73 45.09 44.45
N MET A 923 8.61 44.45 43.28
CA MET A 923 8.93 45.08 42.01
C MET A 923 7.86 46.11 41.66
N ILE A 924 8.18 47.05 40.78
CA ILE A 924 7.24 48.07 40.29
C ILE A 924 7.10 47.96 38.78
N THR A 925 5.91 48.26 38.24
CA THR A 925 5.66 48.20 36.79
C THR A 925 6.48 49.22 35.99
N GLY A 926 6.89 50.32 36.63
CA GLY A 926 7.75 51.33 36.04
C GLY A 926 7.73 52.65 36.83
N PRO A 927 8.31 53.72 36.26
CA PRO A 927 8.31 55.05 36.86
C PRO A 927 6.90 55.55 37.24
N ASP A 928 5.90 55.23 36.41
CA ASP A 928 4.51 55.60 36.63
C ASP A 928 3.93 55.06 37.93
N ALA A 929 4.37 53.87 38.38
CA ALA A 929 3.87 53.29 39.62
C ALA A 929 4.24 54.18 40.82
N VAL A 930 5.47 54.68 40.83
CA VAL A 930 5.94 55.61 41.86
C VAL A 930 5.34 56.99 41.64
N ALA A 931 5.30 57.48 40.40
CA ALA A 931 4.75 58.81 40.10
C ALA A 931 3.28 58.97 40.51
N LYS A 932 2.42 58.00 40.14
CA LYS A 932 1.01 57.98 40.57
C LYS A 932 0.87 57.96 42.09
N SER A 933 1.75 57.21 42.77
CA SER A 933 1.76 57.12 44.24
C SER A 933 2.10 58.46 44.86
N LEU A 934 3.21 59.07 44.43
CA LEU A 934 3.69 60.34 44.96
C LEU A 934 2.70 61.48 44.70
N LEU A 935 2.14 61.57 43.49
CA LEU A 935 1.11 62.54 43.14
C LEU A 935 -0.15 62.38 44.00
N ARG A 936 -0.61 61.15 44.22
CA ARG A 936 -1.79 60.88 45.05
C ARG A 936 -1.54 61.29 46.51
N TYR A 937 -0.38 60.98 47.07
CA TYR A 937 -0.06 61.34 48.46
C TYR A 937 0.19 62.83 48.65
N CYS A 938 0.75 63.51 47.63
CA CYS A 938 0.85 64.97 47.59
C CYS A 938 -0.53 65.65 47.54
N ALA A 939 -1.45 65.15 46.71
CA ALA A 939 -2.82 65.64 46.62
C ALA A 939 -3.62 65.41 47.92
N ASN A 940 -3.32 64.33 48.64
CA ASN A 940 -3.96 63.99 49.91
C ASN A 940 -3.31 64.65 51.15
N ASN A 941 -2.36 65.58 50.95
CA ASN A 941 -1.65 66.30 52.03
C ASN A 941 -0.77 65.43 52.95
N GLU A 942 -0.25 64.30 52.46
CA GLU A 942 0.66 63.44 53.23
C GLU A 942 2.08 64.03 53.31
N PHE A 943 2.59 64.55 52.19
CA PHE A 943 3.84 65.30 52.08
C PHE A 943 3.77 66.29 50.91
N CYS A 944 4.75 67.19 50.79
CA CYS A 944 4.83 68.17 49.72
C CYS A 944 5.83 67.70 48.63
N ILE A 945 5.52 67.93 47.36
CA ILE A 945 6.49 67.79 46.26
C ILE A 945 7.05 69.18 45.95
N ALA A 946 8.36 69.32 45.89
CA ALA A 946 9.04 70.58 45.59
C ALA A 946 9.98 70.44 44.39
N SER A 947 10.18 71.52 43.63
CA SER A 947 11.21 71.57 42.57
C SER A 947 12.39 72.44 42.98
N GLY A 948 13.61 71.91 42.88
CA GLY A 948 14.83 72.57 43.36
C GLY A 948 16.08 71.68 43.34
N ASP A 949 17.15 72.16 43.99
CA ASP A 949 18.45 71.48 44.02
C ASP A 949 18.73 70.71 45.32
N GLY A 950 17.73 70.60 46.20
CA GLY A 950 17.81 69.96 47.51
C GLY A 950 18.26 70.87 48.65
N LYS A 951 18.74 72.09 48.34
CA LYS A 951 19.08 73.13 49.31
C LYS A 951 18.18 74.35 49.19
N ILE A 952 17.78 74.69 47.97
CA ILE A 952 16.85 75.77 47.64
C ILE A 952 15.74 75.19 46.78
N PHE A 953 14.49 75.39 47.21
CA PHE A 953 13.29 74.97 46.48
C PHE A 953 12.57 76.20 45.91
N ASN A 954 12.25 76.14 44.62
CA ASN A 954 11.68 77.26 43.87
C ASN A 954 10.15 77.21 43.85
N LYS A 955 9.56 76.01 43.94
CA LYS A 955 8.11 75.80 43.98
C LYS A 955 7.77 74.62 44.89
N TYR A 956 6.65 74.74 45.60
CA TYR A 956 6.12 73.74 46.52
C TYR A 956 4.68 73.41 46.14
N TYR A 957 4.36 72.14 46.00
CA TYR A 957 3.03 71.61 45.67
C TYR A 957 2.50 70.79 46.84
N LEU A 958 1.34 71.16 47.39
CA LEU A 958 0.68 70.44 48.49
C LEU A 958 -0.83 70.58 48.34
N GLY A 959 -1.54 69.45 48.27
CA GLY A 959 -3.00 69.45 48.04
C GLY A 959 -3.41 69.84 46.61
N GLU A 960 -2.46 69.89 45.67
CA GLU A 960 -2.64 70.33 44.28
C GLU A 960 -1.91 69.40 43.30
N VAL A 961 -2.37 69.36 42.04
CA VAL A 961 -1.75 68.54 40.99
C VAL A 961 -0.43 69.17 40.56
N VAL A 962 0.64 68.37 40.52
CA VAL A 962 1.95 68.79 40.01
C VAL A 962 1.95 68.65 38.48
N PRO A 963 1.93 69.75 37.71
CA PRO A 963 1.93 69.66 36.25
C PRO A 963 3.28 69.12 35.74
N PHE A 964 3.23 68.21 34.77
CA PHE A 964 4.40 67.62 34.10
C PHE A 964 5.40 66.89 35.04
N PHE A 965 4.91 66.34 36.15
CA PHE A 965 5.75 65.57 37.08
C PHE A 965 6.34 64.31 36.42
N ASP A 966 7.67 64.23 36.40
CA ASP A 966 8.43 63.04 36.02
C ASP A 966 9.30 62.62 37.21
N VAL A 967 9.13 61.39 37.68
CA VAL A 967 9.90 60.84 38.80
C VAL A 967 11.40 60.71 38.47
N ASN A 968 11.76 60.67 37.18
CA ASN A 968 13.15 60.60 36.72
C ASN A 968 13.82 61.97 36.66
N ASP A 969 13.07 63.07 36.80
CA ASP A 969 13.65 64.40 36.84
C ASP A 969 14.23 64.66 38.24
N ALA A 970 15.56 64.80 38.28
CA ALA A 970 16.33 65.01 39.50
C ALA A 970 16.03 66.34 40.22
N SER A 971 15.27 67.24 39.58
CA SER A 971 14.82 68.49 40.20
C SER A 971 13.65 68.31 41.17
N TYR A 972 12.95 67.17 41.16
CA TYR A 972 11.84 66.93 42.07
C TYR A 972 12.24 66.25 43.38
N TRP A 973 11.75 66.80 44.49
CA TRP A 973 12.01 66.35 45.86
C TRP A 973 10.71 66.21 46.65
N LEU A 974 10.70 65.25 47.56
CA LEU A 974 9.71 65.10 48.60
C LEU A 974 10.20 65.90 49.83
N VAL A 975 9.34 66.76 50.35
CA VAL A 975 9.62 67.61 51.51
C VAL A 975 8.48 67.51 52.52
N ASP A 976 8.80 67.73 53.80
CA ASP A 976 7.79 67.69 54.86
C ASP A 976 6.72 68.78 54.62
N LYS A 977 5.46 68.45 54.88
CA LYS A 977 4.32 69.35 54.66
C LYS A 977 4.41 70.68 55.43
N THR A 978 5.15 70.71 56.54
CA THR A 978 5.36 71.92 57.35
C THR A 978 6.34 72.92 56.72
N GLN A 979 7.06 72.52 55.67
CA GLN A 979 8.06 73.36 54.98
C GLN A 979 7.49 74.23 53.85
N LYS A 980 6.21 74.11 53.50
CA LYS A 980 5.56 75.02 52.56
C LYS A 980 5.50 76.42 53.20
N PRO A 981 6.14 77.46 52.62
CA PRO A 981 6.10 78.80 53.20
C PRO A 981 4.65 79.32 53.27
N PRO A 982 4.24 80.02 54.35
CA PRO A 982 2.90 80.61 54.44
C PRO A 982 2.70 81.61 53.29
N ALA A 983 1.51 81.62 52.70
CA ALA A 983 1.19 82.52 51.60
C ALA A 983 1.46 83.99 52.00
N GLN A 984 2.29 84.69 51.23
CA GLN A 984 2.52 86.12 51.43
C GLN A 984 1.23 86.89 51.10
N PRO A 985 0.83 87.91 51.90
CA PRO A 985 -0.33 88.73 51.60
C PRO A 985 -0.12 89.53 50.32
N ILE A 986 -1.09 89.45 49.41
CA ILE A 986 -1.13 90.19 48.14
C ILE A 986 -1.16 91.70 48.45
N PRO A 987 -0.29 92.53 47.83
CA PRO A 987 -0.43 93.99 47.89
C PRO A 987 -1.70 94.45 47.18
N VAL A 988 -2.52 95.20 47.91
CA VAL A 988 -3.76 95.84 47.47
C VAL A 988 -3.45 96.98 46.48
N PRO A 989 -4.02 97.01 45.26
CA PRO A 989 -4.13 98.23 44.46
C PRO A 989 -5.29 99.10 44.98
N ALA A 990 -5.08 100.41 45.11
CA ALA A 990 -6.09 101.38 45.52
C ALA A 990 -7.24 101.54 44.49
N PRO A 991 -8.49 101.86 44.93
CA PRO A 991 -9.73 101.95 44.11
C PRO A 991 -10.03 103.44 43.74
N ALA A 992 -10.95 103.89 42.87
CA ALA A 992 -12.18 103.43 42.19
C ALA A 992 -12.51 104.50 41.07
N PRO A 993 -13.59 104.46 40.24
CA PRO A 993 -14.97 104.23 40.70
C PRO A 993 -15.93 103.41 39.80
N ALA A 994 -16.96 102.91 40.52
CA ALA A 994 -18.36 102.64 40.17
C ALA A 994 -18.61 101.58 39.07
N GLY A 995 -19.15 100.40 39.37
CA GLY A 995 -20.14 100.06 40.42
C GLY A 995 -21.56 100.36 39.90
N GLY A 996 -22.60 99.58 40.19
CA GLY A 996 -22.77 98.38 41.00
C GLY A 996 -23.67 97.40 40.24
N GLU A 997 -24.35 96.41 40.78
CA GLU A 997 -24.72 95.94 42.13
C GLU A 997 -25.79 94.86 41.78
N GLU A 998 -26.14 93.81 42.49
CA GLU A 998 -25.70 93.12 43.71
C GLU A 998 -26.66 91.92 43.83
N GLN A 999 -26.12 90.70 44.06
CA GLN A 999 -26.62 89.65 44.98
C GLN A 999 -28.10 89.12 44.88
N PRO A 1000 -28.54 88.06 45.62
CA PRO A 1000 -27.85 87.12 46.51
C PRO A 1000 -28.15 85.60 46.29
N THR A 1001 -27.34 84.78 46.99
CA THR A 1001 -27.57 83.46 47.62
C THR A 1001 -29.00 82.91 47.86
N LYS A 1002 -29.23 81.59 47.63
CA LYS A 1002 -29.35 80.46 48.62
C LYS A 1002 -30.25 79.27 48.13
N GLU A 1003 -29.74 78.05 48.36
CA GLU A 1003 -30.36 76.73 48.69
C GLU A 1003 -31.78 76.26 48.19
N HIS A 1004 -31.77 75.09 47.51
CA HIS A 1004 -32.75 73.95 47.40
C HIS A 1004 -34.20 74.19 46.88
N PRO A 1005 -34.99 73.18 46.40
CA PRO A 1005 -34.78 71.81 45.86
C PRO A 1005 -35.54 71.51 44.51
N LEU A 1006 -35.53 70.25 44.05
CA LEU A 1006 -36.25 69.57 42.93
C LEU A 1006 -37.41 70.29 42.17
N GLY A 1007 -37.38 70.21 40.83
CA GLY A 1007 -38.54 70.34 39.91
C GLY A 1007 -38.16 70.48 38.42
N GLU A 1008 -38.73 69.63 37.56
CA GLU A 1008 -38.74 69.69 36.06
C GLU A 1008 -39.54 70.92 35.53
N PRO A 1009 -39.71 71.16 34.21
CA PRO A 1009 -38.80 71.18 33.04
C PRO A 1009 -38.91 72.48 32.15
N ASP A 1010 -38.02 72.59 31.15
CA ASP A 1010 -38.16 73.15 29.78
C ASP A 1010 -38.00 74.65 29.37
N ASN A 1011 -37.32 74.79 28.19
CA ASN A 1011 -37.15 75.91 27.23
C ASN A 1011 -36.32 77.14 27.69
N ASP A 1012 -35.27 77.67 27.03
CA ASP A 1012 -35.05 77.92 25.60
C ASP A 1012 -33.57 78.31 25.30
N VAL A 1013 -33.21 78.32 24.01
CA VAL A 1013 -31.85 78.19 23.43
C VAL A 1013 -31.07 79.52 23.26
N PRO A 1014 -29.72 79.57 23.36
CA PRO A 1014 -28.90 80.48 22.58
C PRO A 1014 -28.36 79.74 21.34
N SER A 1015 -28.77 80.16 20.15
CA SER A 1015 -28.37 79.53 18.89
C SER A 1015 -26.89 79.77 18.60
N THR A 1016 -26.05 78.78 18.91
CA THR A 1016 -24.66 78.73 18.46
C THR A 1016 -24.62 78.61 16.94
N LYS A 1017 -24.02 79.61 16.25
CA LYS A 1017 -23.72 79.50 14.81
C LYS A 1017 -22.76 78.33 14.58
N ILE A 1018 -23.27 77.25 14.01
CA ILE A 1018 -22.48 76.08 13.63
C ILE A 1018 -21.68 76.44 12.37
N VAL A 1019 -20.36 76.54 12.50
CA VAL A 1019 -19.43 76.72 11.37
C VAL A 1019 -19.12 75.34 10.79
N LYS A 1020 -19.51 75.10 9.53
CA LYS A 1020 -19.35 73.78 8.89
C LYS A 1020 -17.91 73.48 8.47
N THR A 1021 -17.12 74.50 8.15
CA THR A 1021 -15.73 74.33 7.70
C THR A 1021 -14.91 75.56 8.10
N ILE A 1022 -13.67 75.33 8.54
CA ILE A 1022 -12.68 76.36 8.84
C ILE A 1022 -11.42 76.03 8.05
N THR A 1023 -10.86 77.00 7.34
CA THR A 1023 -9.62 76.85 6.56
C THR A 1023 -8.64 77.93 6.98
N VAL A 1024 -7.42 77.53 7.37
CA VAL A 1024 -6.34 78.43 7.81
C VAL A 1024 -5.12 78.18 6.92
N SER A 1025 -4.61 79.22 6.26
CA SER A 1025 -3.43 79.10 5.37
C SER A 1025 -2.53 80.35 5.44
N GLY A 1026 -1.21 80.17 5.30
CA GLY A 1026 -0.21 81.24 5.36
C GLY A 1026 1.22 80.71 5.42
N LYS A 1027 2.22 81.59 5.25
CA LYS A 1027 3.65 81.22 5.41
C LYS A 1027 4.06 81.38 6.88
N VAL A 1028 4.63 80.34 7.47
CA VAL A 1028 5.09 80.34 8.87
C VAL A 1028 6.59 80.10 8.91
N ALA A 1029 7.31 80.84 9.76
CA ALA A 1029 8.74 80.63 9.97
C ALA A 1029 9.00 79.29 10.67
N LEU A 1030 10.10 78.61 10.31
CA LEU A 1030 10.40 77.25 10.76
C LEU A 1030 10.46 77.12 12.30
N GLU A 1031 10.90 78.17 12.97
CA GLU A 1031 11.06 78.27 14.43
C GLU A 1031 9.72 78.11 15.18
N ASN A 1032 8.60 78.46 14.54
CA ASN A 1032 7.26 78.43 15.13
C ASN A 1032 6.48 77.16 14.77
N TYR A 1033 7.12 76.16 14.16
CA TYR A 1033 6.46 74.94 13.69
C TYR A 1033 5.75 74.16 14.79
N THR A 1034 6.37 74.01 15.96
CA THR A 1034 5.78 73.30 17.12
C THR A 1034 4.53 73.99 17.65
N GLN A 1035 4.40 75.31 17.50
CA GLN A 1035 3.19 76.04 17.88
C GLN A 1035 2.01 75.72 16.95
N LEU A 1036 2.24 75.44 15.66
CA LEU A 1036 1.15 75.08 14.74
C LEU A 1036 0.45 73.79 15.16
N PHE A 1037 1.21 72.81 15.63
CA PHE A 1037 0.66 71.55 16.11
C PHE A 1037 -0.21 71.74 17.37
N GLN A 1038 0.24 72.58 18.31
CA GLN A 1038 -0.51 72.86 19.54
C GLN A 1038 -1.72 73.77 19.31
N SER A 1039 -1.64 74.74 18.38
CA SER A 1039 -2.69 75.74 18.17
C SER A 1039 -3.77 75.32 17.17
N PHE A 1040 -3.46 74.46 16.19
CA PHE A 1040 -4.41 74.09 15.14
C PHE A 1040 -4.66 72.59 15.04
N VAL A 1041 -3.67 71.74 15.32
CA VAL A 1041 -3.84 70.28 15.18
C VAL A 1041 -4.46 69.65 16.42
N MET A 1042 -3.92 69.91 17.61
CA MET A 1042 -4.44 69.37 18.87
C MET A 1042 -5.90 69.78 19.16
N PRO A 1043 -6.30 71.06 19.04
CA PRO A 1043 -7.68 71.48 19.32
C PRO A 1043 -8.70 70.90 18.33
N LEU A 1044 -8.26 70.53 17.13
CA LEU A 1044 -9.09 69.97 16.07
C LEU A 1044 -8.89 68.47 15.87
N ALA A 1045 -8.16 67.79 16.77
CA ALA A 1045 -7.77 66.38 16.61
C ALA A 1045 -8.94 65.40 16.50
N GLN A 1046 -10.11 65.76 17.05
CA GLN A 1046 -11.34 64.97 16.96
C GLN A 1046 -12.28 65.41 15.81
N ASN A 1047 -11.86 66.36 14.96
CA ASN A 1047 -12.69 67.00 13.93
C ASN A 1047 -12.25 66.67 12.49
N ASN A 1048 -11.99 65.38 12.17
CA ASN A 1048 -11.60 64.88 10.83
C ASN A 1048 -10.68 65.84 10.04
N ILE A 1049 -9.60 66.25 10.69
CA ILE A 1049 -8.67 67.24 10.14
C ILE A 1049 -7.88 66.66 8.96
N GLU A 1050 -7.86 67.38 7.83
CA GLU A 1050 -6.99 67.11 6.69
C GLU A 1050 -5.81 68.09 6.71
N ILE A 1051 -4.58 67.57 6.63
CA ILE A 1051 -3.35 68.36 6.73
C ILE A 1051 -2.62 68.30 5.38
N GLU A 1052 -2.59 69.41 4.65
CA GLU A 1052 -1.81 69.54 3.43
C GLU A 1052 -0.44 70.19 3.74
N ILE A 1053 0.65 69.50 3.38
CA ILE A 1053 2.03 69.95 3.68
C ILE A 1053 2.74 70.28 2.37
N ARG A 1054 3.23 71.53 2.23
CA ARG A 1054 4.07 71.97 1.11
C ARG A 1054 5.38 72.55 1.62
N ILE A 1055 6.49 71.86 1.36
CA ILE A 1055 7.84 72.29 1.74
C ILE A 1055 8.58 72.74 0.48
N LYS A 1056 9.05 74.00 0.44
CA LYS A 1056 9.83 74.54 -0.68
C LYS A 1056 11.20 75.02 -0.20
N ALA A 1057 12.24 74.28 -0.55
CA ALA A 1057 13.63 74.65 -0.32
C ALA A 1057 14.25 75.20 -1.62
N LYS A 1058 15.15 76.18 -1.52
CA LYS A 1058 15.90 76.71 -2.66
C LYS A 1058 17.38 76.43 -2.46
N SER A 1059 18.06 76.02 -3.52
CA SER A 1059 19.52 75.90 -3.53
C SER A 1059 20.16 77.26 -3.23
N THR A 1060 21.20 77.28 -2.40
CA THR A 1060 21.94 78.51 -2.07
C THR A 1060 23.41 78.36 -2.47
N SER A 1061 24.11 79.47 -2.70
CA SER A 1061 25.52 79.47 -3.09
C SER A 1061 26.46 78.85 -2.05
N VAL A 1062 26.04 78.75 -0.78
CA VAL A 1062 26.82 78.17 0.33
C VAL A 1062 26.59 76.67 0.49
N LYS A 1063 25.39 76.17 0.14
CA LYS A 1063 25.02 74.76 0.19
C LYS A 1063 24.13 74.42 -1.01
N PRO A 1064 24.71 73.93 -2.12
CA PRO A 1064 23.94 73.56 -3.30
C PRO A 1064 23.19 72.25 -3.07
N LEU A 1065 21.89 72.24 -3.35
CA LEU A 1065 21.10 71.00 -3.39
C LEU A 1065 21.40 70.29 -4.71
N SER A 1066 22.11 69.15 -4.63
CA SER A 1066 22.40 68.28 -5.77
C SER A 1066 21.95 66.86 -5.45
N GLU A 1067 21.69 66.02 -6.45
CA GLU A 1067 21.28 64.62 -6.21
C GLU A 1067 22.30 63.81 -5.38
N SER A 1068 23.54 64.29 -5.30
CA SER A 1068 24.61 63.69 -4.52
C SER A 1068 24.65 64.15 -3.05
N SER A 1069 23.96 65.23 -2.67
CA SER A 1069 24.00 65.75 -1.30
C SER A 1069 23.18 64.88 -0.34
N ALA A 1070 23.68 64.73 0.90
CA ALA A 1070 23.04 63.91 1.92
C ALA A 1070 21.65 64.44 2.27
N GLU A 1071 21.49 65.76 2.34
CA GLU A 1071 20.23 66.41 2.65
C GLU A 1071 19.15 66.17 1.58
N TYR A 1072 19.53 66.16 0.30
CA TYR A 1072 18.59 65.86 -0.80
C TYR A 1072 18.14 64.40 -0.76
N LYS A 1073 19.07 63.45 -0.55
CA LYS A 1073 18.74 62.02 -0.45
C LYS A 1073 17.85 61.70 0.74
N ILE A 1074 18.13 62.29 1.91
CA ILE A 1074 17.30 62.15 3.11
C ILE A 1074 15.89 62.71 2.84
N ALA A 1075 15.78 63.91 2.26
CA ALA A 1075 14.48 64.51 1.97
C ALA A 1075 13.64 63.67 0.99
N LYS A 1076 14.25 63.13 -0.06
CA LYS A 1076 13.58 62.27 -1.07
C LYS A 1076 13.13 60.93 -0.48
N GLU A 1077 13.95 60.30 0.34
CA GLU A 1077 13.61 59.03 1.00
C GLU A 1077 12.54 59.23 2.08
N SER A 1078 12.61 60.29 2.88
CA SER A 1078 11.59 60.62 3.88
C SER A 1078 10.24 60.96 3.24
N ALA A 1079 10.23 61.67 2.11
CA ALA A 1079 8.99 61.93 1.36
C ALA A 1079 8.33 60.62 0.90
N LYS A 1080 9.14 59.66 0.40
CA LYS A 1080 8.66 58.34 -0.01
C LYS A 1080 8.10 57.51 1.16
N GLN A 1081 8.77 57.49 2.31
CA GLN A 1081 8.31 56.75 3.50
C GLN A 1081 7.00 57.32 4.07
N LEU A 1082 6.80 58.64 3.95
CA LEU A 1082 5.61 59.33 4.41
C LEU A 1082 4.49 59.40 3.35
N GLY A 1083 4.70 58.82 2.17
CA GLY A 1083 3.70 58.80 1.08
C GLY A 1083 3.44 60.17 0.44
N LEU A 1084 4.41 61.10 0.51
CA LEU A 1084 4.32 62.45 -0.06
C LEU A 1084 4.94 62.49 -1.47
N ASN A 1085 4.38 63.33 -2.35
CA ASN A 1085 4.95 63.56 -3.68
C ASN A 1085 6.20 64.45 -3.59
N PHE A 1086 7.28 64.02 -4.26
CA PHE A 1086 8.54 64.76 -4.34
C PHE A 1086 8.74 65.23 -5.80
N GLU A 1087 8.62 66.54 -6.02
CA GLU A 1087 8.75 67.17 -7.34
C GLU A 1087 10.01 68.04 -7.39
N GLU A 1088 10.68 68.05 -8.54
CA GLU A 1088 11.93 68.77 -8.77
C GLU A 1088 11.70 69.78 -9.91
N ASP A 1089 12.03 71.05 -9.64
CA ASP A 1089 11.84 72.21 -10.55
C ASP A 1089 13.16 72.61 -11.23
#